data_AF-A0A2W2CFJ5-F1
#
_entry.id   AF-A0A2W2CFJ5-F1
#
_cell.length_a   1.000
_cell.length_b   1.000
_cell.length_c   1.000
_cell.angle_alpha   90.00
_cell.angle_beta   90.00
_cell.angle_gamma   90.00
#
_symmetry.space_group_name_H-M   'P 1'
#
loop_
_entity.id
_entity.type
_entity.pdbx_description
1 polymer ?
#
loop_
_entity_poly.entity_id
_entity_poly.type
_entity_poly.pdbx_seq_one_letter_code
_entity_poly.pdbx_strand_id
1 'polypeptide(L)'
;MRDRLSRAESVLRSAVARGGEADLGRDIDPRSVESADAWDESRTVRARVVDELLRDSDGVPGAAVRLTGARITGGLRLRYGRLERPLRLDMCWIDDVLMLAELTAAGVELVRCRVPDLRTESIDVQNALAVRECLVGSVSMVDTHVHRSASFEDSRFQGQATLFHARNLSVGGDLLLTRARLFATSGKAIDAERLRIDGGLGLVGARVRGPIGLSGATVSGRVDLTDAVLRNRHGVALDGRRLVAGGIQAHGLRCSGTFDLGHATVAGSVVFDGAVLANPGGDALVASDIEADRLEAENGARIIGRMLIPRGVVRDTLALRGVEISNPGGYAMVGIGAAVGSLVADRARLVGRVMLDEMEATSVRLVGTRVTNPDDSWALSMQSATVRRDLNLERLSAMGGLNIKSIRVGAAVFLSGAHLDGGHRALAASRAVIGERMVLGRQFRCRGDIDLAHADLGKSLAMDGARVQGQLRLFQARVRSDVLLRGAYIEASGMGVDAIGLRVDGRLTARGMVCDGAVRLTAAVVDSLVLTGAQVYNPDGNALIAPRIEVRGDLIIGDDPYSSDLGGFWSDGGVVMRDGKVGGDLVLDGAVLRRPDHRAIDCTGIQVGGKVSFESAEIEGTVSFDQAHVRRRFVLSGATLAGHGVGSADGPIAFSAIQAVSDDFLVDGGVFRGALRLTGSTFSAGMSLRNAEFAAHGQTALLLPDVTCGVFRLTGLDVDGAVVVARSRVGGDLVVDGGRYRHPGRFAVDAAQAAVGGSLVVRDAELTGGLALRRAEVGFSVLLTALRGEIGERDDGRVPVGEMVAASGLRVEGNLECRDVELTGQLSLGEAVLAGRLLLRGRTTLTNPGRTAVFAPNLRVSGAVELGSRRSTGNGPLTIVGEVRLDRVHIGELSCEQLFISQGDTDGAAPVATEQVRPLVSLHEAEVARRVLMNDLNVAPTTPRGGRALIDLSELQAGTVELPAGEIAVDLRDSVVRTLVMDPTDTSMVMLSGLTFDDPGDADVETALAWLRRDPTGYQHQVYEQLANHYRRSGDDAAARTVLLARLRHRRDLLGTSSFGQLLMKGWGYLQDLTVGFGYRPGLAAIWFAGLLAFGTIWFWGKQLDPVEVNVHPTFNPFGYTLDLLIPILSLGQDSAWDPRGGDLIVAYGLVFCGAVLATTVVAAVTRVLNRR
;
A
#
# COMPACT_ATOMS: atom_id res chain seq x y z
N MET A 1 -97.44 -2.97 77.65
CA MET A 1 -96.88 -2.33 78.87
C MET A 1 -95.97 -1.20 78.42
N ARG A 2 -96.40 0.07 78.54
CA ARG A 2 -95.55 1.23 78.22
C ARG A 2 -94.56 1.38 79.36
N ASP A 3 -93.33 0.92 79.18
CA ASP A 3 -92.24 1.24 80.10
C ASP A 3 -92.15 2.76 80.27
N ARG A 4 -91.95 3.23 81.50
CA ARG A 4 -91.67 4.64 81.76
C ARG A 4 -90.42 5.01 80.95
N LEU A 5 -90.58 5.93 79.99
CA LEU A 5 -89.45 6.52 79.25
C LEU A 5 -88.57 7.28 80.25
N SER A 6 -87.25 7.16 80.13
CA SER A 6 -86.32 8.00 80.88
C SER A 6 -86.47 9.47 80.45
N ARG A 7 -85.86 10.40 81.20
CA ARG A 7 -85.85 11.82 80.83
C ARG A 7 -85.19 12.02 79.44
N ALA A 8 -84.07 11.35 79.20
CA ALA A 8 -83.36 11.34 77.92
C ALA A 8 -84.24 10.84 76.76
N GLU A 9 -84.91 9.70 76.96
CA GLU A 9 -85.77 9.07 75.95
C GLU A 9 -87.01 9.92 75.63
N SER A 10 -87.56 10.62 76.63
CA SER A 10 -88.68 11.54 76.45
C SER A 10 -88.29 12.77 75.63
N VAL A 11 -87.08 13.32 75.88
CA VAL A 11 -86.50 14.42 75.08
C VAL A 11 -86.35 13.98 73.63
N LEU A 12 -85.77 12.79 73.39
CA LEU A 12 -85.59 12.23 72.05
C LEU A 12 -86.93 12.07 71.30
N ARG A 13 -87.94 11.43 71.92
CA ARG A 13 -89.26 11.25 71.29
C ARG A 13 -89.91 12.60 70.95
N SER A 14 -89.78 13.60 71.84
CA SER A 14 -90.31 14.96 71.59
C SER A 14 -89.59 15.70 70.46
N ALA A 15 -88.26 15.52 70.35
CA ALA A 15 -87.47 16.16 69.32
C ALA A 15 -87.80 15.58 67.94
N VAL A 16 -87.89 14.24 67.83
CA VAL A 16 -88.26 13.56 66.59
C VAL A 16 -89.65 13.97 66.11
N ALA A 17 -90.64 14.06 67.01
CA ALA A 17 -91.98 14.52 66.66
C ALA A 17 -92.02 15.95 66.09
N ARG A 18 -91.06 16.81 66.49
CA ARG A 18 -90.90 18.19 65.98
C ARG A 18 -89.93 18.30 64.80
N GLY A 19 -89.33 17.19 64.33
CA GLY A 19 -88.26 17.19 63.33
C GLY A 19 -86.94 17.85 63.80
N GLY A 20 -86.75 17.99 65.12
CA GLY A 20 -85.58 18.62 65.74
C GLY A 20 -84.50 17.63 66.19
N GLU A 21 -83.43 18.16 66.79
CA GLU A 21 -82.33 17.40 67.38
C GLU A 21 -82.50 17.23 68.89
N ALA A 22 -82.22 16.03 69.40
CA ALA A 22 -82.17 15.76 70.83
C ALA A 22 -80.72 15.92 71.34
N ASP A 23 -80.41 17.11 71.85
CA ASP A 23 -79.09 17.42 72.43
C ASP A 23 -79.09 17.14 73.94
N LEU A 24 -78.34 16.12 74.37
CA LEU A 24 -78.23 15.70 75.77
C LEU A 24 -76.93 16.18 76.44
N GLY A 25 -76.03 16.83 75.69
CA GLY A 25 -74.75 17.34 76.21
C GLY A 25 -73.62 17.32 75.19
N ARG A 26 -72.61 18.17 75.38
CA ARG A 26 -71.45 18.32 74.47
C ARG A 26 -70.09 18.36 75.18
N ASP A 27 -70.10 18.22 76.49
CA ASP A 27 -68.97 18.33 77.41
C ASP A 27 -68.12 17.05 77.51
N ILE A 28 -68.62 15.93 77.00
CA ILE A 28 -67.94 14.62 77.01
C ILE A 28 -67.67 14.19 75.57
N ASP A 29 -66.39 13.98 75.21
CA ASP A 29 -66.02 13.37 73.94
C ASP A 29 -65.93 11.84 74.11
N PRO A 30 -66.81 11.04 73.47
CA PRO A 30 -66.81 9.59 73.63
C PRO A 30 -65.53 8.89 73.16
N ARG A 31 -64.69 9.58 72.39
CA ARG A 31 -63.45 9.05 71.82
C ARG A 31 -62.26 9.16 72.78
N SER A 32 -62.33 10.02 73.79
CA SER A 32 -61.24 10.27 74.75
C SER A 32 -61.42 9.57 76.09
N VAL A 33 -62.64 9.11 76.41
CA VAL A 33 -62.94 8.44 77.69
C VAL A 33 -62.72 6.94 77.60
N GLU A 34 -62.22 6.33 78.68
CA GLU A 34 -61.93 4.90 78.73
C GLU A 34 -63.15 4.05 79.09
N SER A 35 -64.04 4.56 79.96
CA SER A 35 -65.23 3.87 80.46
C SER A 35 -66.51 4.65 80.16
N ALA A 36 -67.62 3.91 80.10
CA ALA A 36 -68.97 4.43 79.90
C ALA A 36 -69.59 5.06 81.17
N ASP A 37 -68.87 5.04 82.30
CA ASP A 37 -69.29 5.64 83.58
C ASP A 37 -69.38 7.17 83.54
N ALA A 38 -68.84 7.79 82.50
CA ALA A 38 -68.93 9.24 82.31
C ALA A 38 -70.35 9.72 81.93
N TRP A 39 -71.26 8.83 81.53
CA TRP A 39 -72.65 9.18 81.20
C TRP A 39 -73.58 8.79 82.35
N ASP A 40 -74.35 9.76 82.85
CA ASP A 40 -75.39 9.53 83.85
C ASP A 40 -76.72 9.04 83.21
N GLU A 41 -77.71 8.73 84.04
CA GLU A 41 -79.04 8.32 83.55
C GLU A 41 -79.75 9.40 82.70
N SER A 42 -79.37 10.68 82.86
CA SER A 42 -79.97 11.79 82.13
C SER A 42 -79.50 11.89 80.67
N ARG A 43 -78.41 11.19 80.34
CA ARG A 43 -77.83 11.08 78.99
C ARG A 43 -77.88 9.67 78.40
N THR A 44 -78.61 8.77 79.07
CA THR A 44 -78.69 7.35 78.69
C THR A 44 -80.01 7.03 77.98
N VAL A 45 -79.90 6.48 76.77
CA VAL A 45 -81.04 6.10 75.91
C VAL A 45 -80.96 4.61 75.59
N ARG A 46 -82.05 3.85 75.80
CA ARG A 46 -82.06 2.41 75.44
C ARG A 46 -82.15 2.23 73.92
N ALA A 47 -81.35 1.31 73.37
CA ALA A 47 -81.32 1.02 71.93
C ALA A 47 -82.70 0.71 71.31
N ARG A 48 -83.58 0.02 72.04
CA ARG A 48 -84.95 -0.30 71.59
C ARG A 48 -85.81 0.94 71.30
N VAL A 49 -85.57 2.06 71.99
CA VAL A 49 -86.32 3.31 71.78
C VAL A 49 -85.88 3.97 70.49
N VAL A 50 -84.59 3.88 70.16
CA VAL A 50 -84.04 4.35 68.88
C VAL A 50 -84.60 3.52 67.72
N ASP A 51 -84.65 2.19 67.86
CA ASP A 51 -85.26 1.28 66.87
C ASP A 51 -86.75 1.60 66.59
N GLU A 52 -87.56 1.77 67.64
CA GLU A 52 -88.97 2.15 67.52
C GLU A 52 -89.13 3.46 66.72
N LEU A 53 -88.33 4.49 67.05
CA LEU A 53 -88.41 5.81 66.40
C LEU A 53 -87.95 5.82 64.94
N LEU A 54 -87.06 4.89 64.56
CA LEU A 54 -86.57 4.75 63.18
C LEU A 54 -87.59 4.07 62.26
N ARG A 55 -88.46 3.21 62.82
CA ARG A 55 -89.52 2.48 62.11
C ARG A 55 -90.86 3.21 62.12
N ASP A 56 -91.01 4.17 63.01
CA ASP A 56 -92.24 4.94 63.18
C ASP A 56 -92.53 5.81 61.94
N SER A 57 -93.68 5.55 61.32
CA SER A 57 -94.21 6.29 60.18
C SER A 57 -95.03 7.53 60.58
N ASP A 58 -95.43 7.65 61.85
CA ASP A 58 -96.47 8.59 62.32
C ASP A 58 -95.89 9.96 62.74
N GLY A 59 -95.13 10.60 61.86
CA GLY A 59 -94.52 11.92 62.14
C GLY A 59 -94.33 12.79 60.92
N VAL A 60 -93.62 13.91 61.08
CA VAL A 60 -93.32 14.84 59.97
C VAL A 60 -92.54 14.08 58.87
N PRO A 61 -93.04 14.03 57.62
CA PRO A 61 -92.33 13.38 56.52
C PRO A 61 -90.90 13.93 56.37
N GLY A 62 -89.90 13.04 56.36
CA GLY A 62 -88.49 13.42 56.26
C GLY A 62 -87.79 13.78 57.58
N ALA A 63 -88.46 13.67 58.73
CA ALA A 63 -87.81 13.82 60.03
C ALA A 63 -86.76 12.72 60.26
N ALA A 64 -85.54 13.11 60.65
CA ALA A 64 -84.47 12.19 61.02
C ALA A 64 -84.42 11.97 62.55
N VAL A 65 -84.00 10.78 62.98
CA VAL A 65 -83.70 10.53 64.40
C VAL A 65 -82.32 11.10 64.70
N ARG A 66 -82.29 12.31 65.29
CA ARG A 66 -81.07 13.08 65.59
C ARG A 66 -80.80 13.09 67.10
N LEU A 67 -79.69 12.50 67.53
CA LEU A 67 -79.30 12.40 68.94
C LEU A 67 -77.85 12.81 69.14
N THR A 68 -77.62 13.70 70.11
CA THR A 68 -76.30 14.25 70.41
C THR A 68 -75.93 14.04 71.88
N GLY A 69 -74.70 13.57 72.14
CA GLY A 69 -74.13 13.50 73.50
C GLY A 69 -74.61 12.32 74.36
N ALA A 70 -75.20 11.28 73.76
CA ALA A 70 -75.89 10.22 74.48
C ALA A 70 -75.07 8.93 74.60
N ARG A 71 -75.26 8.19 75.69
CA ARG A 71 -74.89 6.77 75.79
C ARG A 71 -76.08 5.91 75.37
N ILE A 72 -75.91 5.10 74.33
CA ILE A 72 -76.91 4.16 73.86
C ILE A 72 -76.64 2.82 74.55
N THR A 73 -77.52 2.45 75.49
CA THR A 73 -77.39 1.21 76.26
C THR A 73 -78.12 0.05 75.57
N GLY A 74 -77.44 -1.09 75.55
CA GLY A 74 -77.80 -2.24 74.72
C GLY A 74 -77.27 -2.11 73.27
N GLY A 75 -77.08 -3.24 72.59
CA GLY A 75 -76.69 -3.23 71.17
C GLY A 75 -77.82 -2.71 70.28
N LEU A 76 -77.52 -1.75 69.40
CA LEU A 76 -78.46 -1.23 68.40
C LEU A 76 -78.54 -2.21 67.22
N ARG A 77 -79.37 -3.24 67.37
CA ARG A 77 -79.54 -4.35 66.41
C ARG A 77 -80.82 -4.17 65.61
N LEU A 78 -80.72 -3.49 64.47
CA LEU A 78 -81.82 -3.25 63.55
C LEU A 78 -81.85 -4.39 62.52
N ARG A 79 -82.92 -5.20 62.53
CA ARG A 79 -83.09 -6.34 61.62
C ARG A 79 -84.44 -6.32 60.91
N TYR A 80 -84.49 -6.74 59.65
CA TYR A 80 -85.70 -6.89 58.84
C TYR A 80 -86.45 -5.57 58.55
N GLY A 81 -86.99 -5.43 57.33
CA GLY A 81 -87.93 -4.36 56.96
C GLY A 81 -87.26 -3.05 56.51
N ARG A 82 -87.94 -1.91 56.72
CA ARG A 82 -87.49 -0.59 56.27
C ARG A 82 -87.35 0.38 57.44
N LEU A 83 -86.25 1.13 57.48
CA LEU A 83 -86.07 2.27 58.36
C LEU A 83 -86.55 3.51 57.61
N GLU A 84 -87.74 3.99 57.96
CA GLU A 84 -88.42 5.11 57.28
C GLU A 84 -87.72 6.45 57.54
N ARG A 85 -87.05 6.59 58.69
CA ARG A 85 -86.33 7.81 59.10
C ARG A 85 -84.82 7.62 59.05
N PRO A 86 -84.04 8.60 58.55
CA PRO A 86 -82.57 8.57 58.64
C PRO A 86 -82.10 8.62 60.11
N LEU A 87 -81.03 7.91 60.41
CA LEU A 87 -80.38 7.95 61.73
C LEU A 87 -79.19 8.92 61.71
N ARG A 88 -79.14 9.86 62.67
CA ARG A 88 -77.97 10.71 62.90
C ARG A 88 -77.58 10.73 64.36
N LEU A 89 -76.38 10.24 64.66
CA LEU A 89 -75.79 10.26 65.99
C LEU A 89 -74.55 11.16 65.98
N ASP A 90 -74.45 12.09 66.93
CA ASP A 90 -73.29 12.96 67.11
C ASP A 90 -72.76 12.89 68.55
N MET A 91 -71.46 12.67 68.75
CA MET A 91 -70.85 12.53 70.08
C MET A 91 -71.54 11.47 70.97
N CYS A 92 -71.98 10.37 70.38
CA CYS A 92 -72.65 9.28 71.09
C CYS A 92 -71.70 8.11 71.41
N TRP A 93 -71.95 7.43 72.53
CA TRP A 93 -71.29 6.19 72.93
C TRP A 93 -72.23 4.99 72.73
N ILE A 94 -71.80 3.95 72.01
CA ILE A 94 -72.56 2.70 71.83
C ILE A 94 -71.89 1.59 72.65
N ASP A 95 -72.65 0.90 73.50
CA ASP A 95 -72.10 -0.09 74.44
C ASP A 95 -71.58 -1.39 73.78
N ASP A 96 -72.28 -1.91 72.76
CA ASP A 96 -72.02 -3.24 72.18
C ASP A 96 -71.82 -3.17 70.66
N VAL A 97 -72.88 -3.36 69.87
CA VAL A 97 -72.82 -3.42 68.40
C VAL A 97 -73.86 -2.52 67.76
N LEU A 98 -73.50 -1.88 66.64
CA LEU A 98 -74.44 -1.30 65.68
C LEU A 98 -74.59 -2.28 64.52
N MET A 99 -75.68 -3.03 64.50
CA MET A 99 -75.95 -4.04 63.48
C MET A 99 -77.16 -3.66 62.64
N LEU A 100 -77.00 -3.66 61.32
CA LEU A 100 -78.06 -3.47 60.33
C LEU A 100 -78.12 -4.72 59.45
N ALA A 101 -79.17 -5.52 59.55
CA ALA A 101 -79.28 -6.76 58.78
C ALA A 101 -80.63 -6.91 58.07
N GLU A 102 -80.60 -7.38 56.82
CA GLU A 102 -81.78 -7.73 56.02
C GLU A 102 -82.81 -6.59 55.91
N LEU A 103 -82.37 -5.37 55.66
CA LEU A 103 -83.24 -4.18 55.70
C LEU A 103 -82.90 -3.12 54.65
N THR A 104 -83.83 -2.19 54.42
CA THR A 104 -83.59 -0.96 53.66
C THR A 104 -83.49 0.24 54.60
N ALA A 105 -82.43 1.02 54.52
CA ALA A 105 -82.21 2.21 55.36
C ALA A 105 -82.24 3.50 54.53
N ALA A 106 -82.95 4.53 55.02
CA ALA A 106 -82.95 5.85 54.37
C ALA A 106 -81.55 6.51 54.39
N GLY A 107 -80.78 6.34 55.46
CA GLY A 107 -79.43 6.88 55.62
C GLY A 107 -78.95 6.76 57.07
N VAL A 108 -77.64 6.61 57.27
CA VAL A 108 -77.02 6.47 58.60
C VAL A 108 -75.82 7.39 58.69
N GLU A 109 -75.85 8.33 59.64
CA GLU A 109 -74.78 9.28 59.92
C GLU A 109 -74.31 9.14 61.37
N LEU A 110 -73.03 8.84 61.57
CA LEU A 110 -72.35 8.80 62.85
C LEU A 110 -71.22 9.83 62.80
N VAL A 111 -71.22 10.79 63.72
CA VAL A 111 -70.23 11.85 63.78
C VAL A 111 -69.63 11.91 65.18
N ARG A 112 -68.31 11.84 65.30
CA ARG A 112 -67.60 11.91 66.59
C ARG A 112 -68.08 10.87 67.63
N CYS A 113 -68.58 9.73 67.18
CA CYS A 113 -69.10 8.66 68.04
C CYS A 113 -68.03 7.63 68.42
N ARG A 114 -68.29 6.85 69.48
CA ARG A 114 -67.58 5.59 69.76
C ARG A 114 -68.48 4.40 69.41
N VAL A 115 -68.00 3.55 68.51
CA VAL A 115 -68.74 2.40 67.97
C VAL A 115 -67.85 1.15 68.08
N PRO A 116 -68.10 0.24 69.04
CA PRO A 116 -67.23 -0.93 69.20
C PRO A 116 -67.25 -1.84 67.98
N ASP A 117 -68.41 -2.08 67.39
CA ASP A 117 -68.54 -2.89 66.17
C ASP A 117 -69.70 -2.38 65.30
N LEU A 118 -69.44 -2.17 64.01
CA LEU A 118 -70.43 -1.78 63.00
C LEU A 118 -70.58 -2.92 61.99
N ARG A 119 -71.74 -3.56 61.97
CA ARG A 119 -72.04 -4.68 61.08
C ARG A 119 -73.20 -4.37 60.16
N THR A 120 -72.99 -4.60 58.87
CA THR A 120 -74.04 -4.56 57.86
C THR A 120 -74.07 -5.87 57.09
N GLU A 121 -75.26 -6.44 56.93
CA GLU A 121 -75.48 -7.73 56.26
C GLU A 121 -76.74 -7.66 55.41
N SER A 122 -76.63 -7.82 54.09
CA SER A 122 -77.77 -7.79 53.17
C SER A 122 -78.65 -6.53 53.34
N ILE A 123 -78.00 -5.36 53.32
CA ILE A 123 -78.67 -4.05 53.49
C ILE A 123 -78.64 -3.23 52.21
N ASP A 124 -79.71 -2.47 51.97
CA ASP A 124 -79.78 -1.44 50.94
C ASP A 124 -79.94 -0.03 51.56
N VAL A 125 -78.92 0.82 51.41
CA VAL A 125 -78.87 2.19 51.93
C VAL A 125 -79.18 3.19 50.81
N GLN A 126 -80.34 3.83 50.88
CA GLN A 126 -80.87 4.70 49.82
C GLN A 126 -80.10 6.03 49.67
N ASN A 127 -79.54 6.56 50.75
CA ASN A 127 -78.68 7.75 50.70
C ASN A 127 -77.23 7.40 51.04
N ALA A 128 -76.65 8.03 52.07
CA ALA A 128 -75.26 7.88 52.46
C ALA A 128 -75.13 7.08 53.76
N LEU A 129 -73.99 6.38 53.86
CA LEU A 129 -73.50 5.80 55.12
C LEU A 129 -72.27 6.60 55.54
N ALA A 130 -72.42 7.49 56.51
CA ALA A 130 -71.33 8.36 56.98
C ALA A 130 -70.93 8.00 58.42
N VAL A 131 -69.64 7.78 58.63
CA VAL A 131 -68.99 7.46 59.91
C VAL A 131 -67.76 8.34 60.04
N ARG A 132 -67.95 9.58 60.50
CA ARG A 132 -66.94 10.64 60.44
C ARG A 132 -66.38 10.97 61.81
N GLU A 133 -65.06 11.11 61.89
CA GLU A 133 -64.35 11.45 63.12
C GLU A 133 -64.64 10.48 64.29
N CYS A 134 -65.01 9.23 64.02
CA CYS A 134 -65.42 8.25 65.03
C CYS A 134 -64.25 7.41 65.54
N LEU A 135 -64.39 6.86 66.75
CA LEU A 135 -63.57 5.74 67.23
C LEU A 135 -64.34 4.44 66.98
N VAL A 136 -63.89 3.64 66.03
CA VAL A 136 -64.55 2.41 65.58
C VAL A 136 -63.67 1.19 65.95
N GLY A 137 -64.26 0.10 66.45
CA GLY A 137 -63.49 -1.13 66.68
C GLY A 137 -63.28 -1.91 65.38
N SER A 138 -64.34 -2.56 64.91
CA SER A 138 -64.40 -3.22 63.59
C SER A 138 -65.60 -2.74 62.76
N VAL A 139 -65.43 -2.79 61.44
CA VAL A 139 -66.49 -2.62 60.44
C VAL A 139 -66.55 -3.88 59.59
N SER A 140 -67.74 -4.48 59.50
CA SER A 140 -68.01 -5.61 58.61
C SER A 140 -69.22 -5.29 57.75
N MET A 141 -69.02 -5.20 56.44
CA MET A 141 -70.05 -4.91 55.45
C MET A 141 -70.14 -6.05 54.44
N VAL A 142 -71.18 -6.86 54.56
CA VAL A 142 -71.41 -8.04 53.70
C VAL A 142 -72.69 -7.83 52.91
N ASP A 143 -72.64 -8.03 51.59
CA ASP A 143 -73.78 -7.89 50.69
C ASP A 143 -74.53 -6.56 50.91
N THR A 144 -73.76 -5.48 51.02
CA THR A 144 -74.26 -4.14 51.33
C THR A 144 -74.26 -3.27 50.08
N HIS A 145 -75.40 -2.64 49.79
CA HIS A 145 -75.54 -1.66 48.72
C HIS A 145 -75.75 -0.27 49.30
N VAL A 146 -74.99 0.72 48.83
CA VAL A 146 -75.13 2.14 49.18
C VAL A 146 -75.32 2.92 47.89
N HIS A 147 -76.48 3.52 47.69
CA HIS A 147 -76.81 4.20 46.42
C HIS A 147 -75.99 5.49 46.22
N ARG A 148 -75.59 6.18 47.30
CA ARG A 148 -74.70 7.35 47.24
C ARG A 148 -73.31 7.01 47.77
N SER A 149 -72.79 7.78 48.72
CA SER A 149 -71.42 7.64 49.21
C SER A 149 -71.37 6.95 50.56
N ALA A 150 -70.28 6.21 50.78
CA ALA A 150 -69.91 5.69 52.09
C ALA A 150 -68.67 6.47 52.58
N SER A 151 -68.76 7.14 53.71
CA SER A 151 -67.67 7.97 54.26
C SER A 151 -67.25 7.45 55.63
N PHE A 152 -65.94 7.27 55.81
CA PHE A 152 -65.25 6.86 57.03
C PHE A 152 -64.12 7.86 57.38
N GLU A 153 -64.30 9.11 56.96
CA GLU A 153 -63.27 10.14 57.04
C GLU A 153 -62.91 10.51 58.48
N ASP A 154 -61.62 10.79 58.72
CA ASP A 154 -61.07 11.18 60.02
C ASP A 154 -61.32 10.18 61.16
N SER A 155 -61.84 8.98 60.85
CA SER A 155 -62.16 7.95 61.82
C SER A 155 -60.94 7.10 62.18
N ARG A 156 -60.89 6.63 63.42
CA ARG A 156 -59.83 5.76 63.97
C ARG A 156 -60.38 4.37 64.21
N PHE A 157 -59.72 3.36 63.64
CA PHE A 157 -60.06 1.95 63.77
C PHE A 157 -59.07 1.25 64.70
N GLN A 158 -59.56 0.60 65.76
CA GLN A 158 -58.72 -0.10 66.73
C GLN A 158 -59.35 -1.45 67.14
N GLY A 159 -58.67 -2.55 66.83
CA GLY A 159 -59.14 -3.90 67.14
C GLY A 159 -58.08 -4.96 66.86
N GLN A 160 -58.34 -6.20 67.29
CA GLN A 160 -57.40 -7.34 67.11
C GLN A 160 -57.65 -8.18 65.85
N ALA A 161 -58.77 -7.98 65.16
CA ALA A 161 -59.15 -8.70 63.95
C ALA A 161 -59.13 -7.77 62.71
N THR A 162 -59.69 -8.22 61.59
CA THR A 162 -59.87 -7.38 60.41
C THR A 162 -60.67 -6.12 60.73
N LEU A 163 -60.07 -4.94 60.53
CA LEU A 163 -60.66 -3.67 60.96
C LEU A 163 -61.77 -3.19 60.03
N PHE A 164 -61.58 -3.35 58.72
CA PHE A 164 -62.56 -3.03 57.70
C PHE A 164 -62.72 -4.22 56.76
N HIS A 165 -63.78 -5.00 56.96
CA HIS A 165 -64.12 -6.12 56.10
C HIS A 165 -65.29 -5.72 55.20
N ALA A 166 -65.09 -5.79 53.89
CA ALA A 166 -66.13 -5.57 52.91
C ALA A 166 -66.16 -6.75 51.93
N ARG A 167 -67.31 -7.42 51.82
CA ARG A 167 -67.51 -8.48 50.84
C ARG A 167 -68.75 -8.14 50.02
N ASN A 168 -68.58 -8.04 48.71
CA ASN A 168 -69.68 -7.69 47.80
C ASN A 168 -70.36 -6.36 48.19
N LEU A 169 -69.54 -5.38 48.61
CA LEU A 169 -69.97 -4.02 48.88
C LEU A 169 -70.09 -3.27 47.55
N SER A 170 -71.25 -2.67 47.30
CA SER A 170 -71.51 -1.83 46.12
C SER A 170 -71.86 -0.40 46.56
N VAL A 171 -71.10 0.59 46.08
CA VAL A 171 -71.27 2.02 46.39
C VAL A 171 -71.48 2.80 45.08
N GLY A 172 -72.62 3.47 44.93
CA GLY A 172 -72.96 4.25 43.72
C GLY A 172 -72.20 5.57 43.59
N GLY A 173 -71.69 6.12 44.70
CA GLY A 173 -70.80 7.27 44.75
C GLY A 173 -69.39 6.89 45.21
N ASP A 174 -68.78 7.74 46.04
CA ASP A 174 -67.43 7.53 46.57
C ASP A 174 -67.41 6.70 47.86
N LEU A 175 -66.36 5.88 48.03
CA LEU A 175 -65.96 5.32 49.32
C LEU A 175 -64.76 6.11 49.87
N LEU A 176 -64.99 6.91 50.91
CA LEU A 176 -63.99 7.83 51.45
C LEU A 176 -63.45 7.36 52.80
N LEU A 177 -62.14 7.13 52.87
CA LEU A 177 -61.34 6.80 54.06
C LEU A 177 -60.25 7.88 54.28
N THR A 178 -60.54 9.12 53.85
CA THR A 178 -59.64 10.27 53.97
C THR A 178 -59.21 10.48 55.41
N ARG A 179 -57.88 10.57 55.64
CA ARG A 179 -57.24 10.72 56.96
C ARG A 179 -57.65 9.66 58.00
N ALA A 180 -58.25 8.55 57.56
CA ALA A 180 -58.60 7.45 58.44
C ALA A 180 -57.33 6.79 58.99
N ARG A 181 -57.42 6.31 60.24
CA ARG A 181 -56.31 5.65 60.93
C ARG A 181 -56.68 4.21 61.25
N LEU A 182 -56.14 3.26 60.51
CA LEU A 182 -56.40 1.83 60.68
C LEU A 182 -55.14 1.15 61.19
N PHE A 183 -55.15 0.68 62.44
CA PHE A 183 -53.99 0.03 63.06
C PHE A 183 -54.33 -1.40 63.47
N ALA A 184 -54.20 -2.34 62.54
CA ALA A 184 -54.42 -3.75 62.83
C ALA A 184 -53.21 -4.30 63.62
N THR A 185 -53.47 -4.94 64.77
CA THR A 185 -52.44 -5.66 65.54
C THR A 185 -52.15 -7.05 64.97
N SER A 186 -53.19 -7.68 64.40
CA SER A 186 -53.18 -8.98 63.72
C SER A 186 -54.27 -8.99 62.63
N GLY A 187 -54.06 -9.70 61.52
CA GLY A 187 -55.01 -9.75 60.40
C GLY A 187 -54.85 -8.63 59.35
N LYS A 188 -55.86 -8.46 58.48
CA LYS A 188 -55.88 -7.43 57.42
C LYS A 188 -56.42 -6.10 57.96
N ALA A 189 -55.87 -4.97 57.55
CA ALA A 189 -56.44 -3.68 57.94
C ALA A 189 -57.70 -3.37 57.13
N ILE A 190 -57.65 -3.64 55.82
CA ILE A 190 -58.79 -3.55 54.90
C ILE A 190 -58.83 -4.85 54.11
N ASP A 191 -59.98 -5.50 54.06
CA ASP A 191 -60.22 -6.66 53.22
C ASP A 191 -61.51 -6.45 52.44
N ALA A 192 -61.39 -5.94 51.21
CA ALA A 192 -62.49 -5.53 50.36
C ALA A 192 -62.55 -6.38 49.08
N GLU A 193 -63.06 -7.61 49.19
CA GLU A 193 -63.18 -8.55 48.07
C GLU A 193 -64.42 -8.23 47.23
N ARG A 194 -64.25 -8.16 45.90
CA ARG A 194 -65.34 -7.84 44.94
C ARG A 194 -66.05 -6.52 45.27
N LEU A 195 -65.29 -5.56 45.78
CA LEU A 195 -65.76 -4.19 46.00
C LEU A 195 -66.12 -3.55 44.67
N ARG A 196 -67.32 -2.97 44.56
CA ARG A 196 -67.75 -2.18 43.41
C ARG A 196 -68.02 -0.74 43.83
N ILE A 197 -67.36 0.21 43.19
CA ILE A 197 -67.53 1.64 43.43
C ILE A 197 -67.73 2.31 42.07
N ASP A 198 -68.87 2.96 41.88
CA ASP A 198 -69.15 3.72 40.66
C ASP A 198 -68.50 5.12 40.68
N GLY A 199 -68.19 5.66 41.87
CA GLY A 199 -67.31 6.83 42.08
C GLY A 199 -65.84 6.47 42.31
N GLY A 200 -65.17 7.15 43.24
CA GLY A 200 -63.77 6.95 43.62
C GLY A 200 -63.58 6.29 44.99
N LEU A 201 -62.38 5.71 45.18
CA LEU A 201 -61.90 5.19 46.46
C LEU A 201 -60.87 6.18 47.04
N GLY A 202 -61.26 6.95 48.04
CA GLY A 202 -60.40 7.96 48.67
C GLY A 202 -59.69 7.43 49.90
N LEU A 203 -58.36 7.44 49.91
CA LEU A 203 -57.48 7.08 51.03
C LEU A 203 -56.46 8.21 51.32
N VAL A 204 -56.81 9.44 50.94
CA VAL A 204 -55.94 10.62 51.05
C VAL A 204 -55.51 10.84 52.51
N GLY A 205 -54.20 10.86 52.77
CA GLY A 205 -53.62 11.02 54.11
C GLY A 205 -53.94 9.88 55.08
N ALA A 206 -54.49 8.76 54.60
CA ALA A 206 -54.84 7.61 55.44
C ALA A 206 -53.57 6.97 56.01
N ARG A 207 -53.65 6.50 57.26
CA ARG A 207 -52.55 5.79 57.93
C ARG A 207 -52.98 4.38 58.23
N VAL A 208 -52.41 3.42 57.50
CA VAL A 208 -52.79 2.01 57.58
C VAL A 208 -51.58 1.17 58.01
N ARG A 209 -51.74 0.43 59.10
CA ARG A 209 -50.81 -0.62 59.52
C ARG A 209 -51.52 -1.97 59.39
N GLY A 210 -50.98 -2.82 58.54
CA GLY A 210 -51.56 -4.10 58.12
C GLY A 210 -51.85 -4.14 56.61
N PRO A 211 -52.10 -5.33 56.03
CA PRO A 211 -52.43 -5.49 54.62
C PRO A 211 -53.74 -4.80 54.20
N ILE A 212 -53.76 -4.26 52.99
CA ILE A 212 -54.96 -3.76 52.29
C ILE A 212 -55.24 -4.68 51.10
N GLY A 213 -56.37 -5.40 51.13
CA GLY A 213 -56.83 -6.25 50.03
C GLY A 213 -57.92 -5.56 49.20
N LEU A 214 -57.63 -5.34 47.91
CA LEU A 214 -58.54 -4.81 46.89
C LEU A 214 -58.62 -5.76 45.68
N SER A 215 -58.30 -7.03 45.88
CA SER A 215 -58.27 -8.03 44.80
C SER A 215 -59.63 -8.16 44.12
N GLY A 216 -59.64 -7.99 42.79
CA GLY A 216 -60.86 -8.03 41.97
C GLY A 216 -61.84 -6.89 42.24
N ALA A 217 -61.43 -5.80 42.90
CA ALA A 217 -62.26 -4.62 43.07
C ALA A 217 -62.44 -3.89 41.72
N THR A 218 -63.60 -3.25 41.55
CA THR A 218 -63.92 -2.39 40.40
C THR A 218 -64.24 -0.99 40.92
N VAL A 219 -63.41 -0.02 40.55
CA VAL A 219 -63.57 1.40 40.89
C VAL A 219 -63.66 2.17 39.58
N SER A 220 -64.85 2.62 39.19
CA SER A 220 -65.02 3.34 37.93
C SER A 220 -64.26 4.68 37.92
N GLY A 221 -64.12 5.33 39.09
CA GLY A 221 -63.33 6.52 39.31
C GLY A 221 -61.87 6.25 39.72
N ARG A 222 -61.28 7.21 40.45
CA ARG A 222 -59.87 7.14 40.89
C ARG A 222 -59.73 6.45 42.24
N VAL A 223 -58.65 5.68 42.41
CA VAL A 223 -58.12 5.27 43.71
C VAL A 223 -57.08 6.30 44.14
N ASP A 224 -57.41 7.11 45.15
CA ASP A 224 -56.56 8.22 45.60
C ASP A 224 -55.87 7.87 46.93
N LEU A 225 -54.56 7.68 46.88
CA LEU A 225 -53.63 7.34 47.96
C LEU A 225 -52.68 8.51 48.27
N THR A 226 -53.03 9.73 47.87
CA THR A 226 -52.19 10.91 48.08
C THR A 226 -51.83 11.08 49.56
N ASP A 227 -50.54 11.23 49.86
CA ASP A 227 -49.97 11.33 51.21
C ASP A 227 -50.33 10.19 52.18
N ALA A 228 -50.82 9.06 51.67
CA ALA A 228 -51.13 7.91 52.50
C ALA A 228 -49.85 7.24 53.04
N VAL A 229 -49.98 6.59 54.20
CA VAL A 229 -48.89 5.83 54.84
C VAL A 229 -49.36 4.39 55.06
N LEU A 230 -48.82 3.47 54.27
CA LEU A 230 -49.16 2.05 54.30
C LEU A 230 -47.97 1.26 54.85
N ARG A 231 -48.19 0.42 55.86
CA ARG A 231 -47.12 -0.33 56.52
C ARG A 231 -47.52 -1.79 56.72
N ASN A 232 -46.83 -2.67 56.00
CA ASN A 232 -46.82 -4.11 56.21
C ASN A 232 -45.41 -4.67 55.92
N ARG A 233 -44.49 -4.52 56.88
CA ARG A 233 -43.09 -4.92 56.72
C ARG A 233 -43.02 -6.43 56.45
N HIS A 234 -42.34 -6.84 55.37
CA HIS A 234 -42.15 -8.24 54.93
C HIS A 234 -43.34 -8.91 54.24
N GLY A 235 -44.40 -8.18 53.90
CA GLY A 235 -45.55 -8.71 53.15
C GLY A 235 -46.13 -7.73 52.14
N VAL A 236 -47.29 -8.08 51.58
CA VAL A 236 -48.04 -7.21 50.67
C VAL A 236 -48.73 -6.11 51.47
N ALA A 237 -48.38 -4.86 51.23
CA ALA A 237 -49.01 -3.71 51.87
C ALA A 237 -50.33 -3.36 51.19
N LEU A 238 -50.38 -3.44 49.87
CA LEU A 238 -51.59 -3.25 49.06
C LEU A 238 -51.64 -4.33 47.97
N ASP A 239 -52.66 -5.18 48.02
CA ASP A 239 -52.98 -6.22 47.04
C ASP A 239 -54.11 -5.71 46.13
N GLY A 240 -53.73 -5.13 45.00
CA GLY A 240 -54.61 -4.63 43.94
C GLY A 240 -54.65 -5.56 42.74
N ARG A 241 -54.44 -6.87 42.93
CA ARG A 241 -54.45 -7.82 41.81
C ARG A 241 -55.82 -7.84 41.14
N ARG A 242 -55.84 -7.79 39.80
CA ARG A 242 -57.08 -7.72 39.00
C ARG A 242 -57.99 -6.54 39.36
N LEU A 243 -57.42 -5.47 39.94
CA LEU A 243 -58.13 -4.22 40.18
C LEU A 243 -58.49 -3.58 38.84
N VAL A 244 -59.75 -3.18 38.69
CA VAL A 244 -60.19 -2.31 37.58
C VAL A 244 -60.38 -0.91 38.16
N ALA A 245 -59.63 0.08 37.65
CA ALA A 245 -59.66 1.45 38.15
C ALA A 245 -59.72 2.48 37.02
N GLY A 246 -60.42 3.60 37.21
CA GLY A 246 -60.33 4.76 36.31
C GLY A 246 -58.97 5.47 36.37
N GLY A 247 -58.25 5.33 37.48
CA GLY A 247 -56.90 5.85 37.68
C GLY A 247 -56.40 5.57 39.10
N ILE A 248 -55.08 5.66 39.32
CA ILE A 248 -54.48 5.52 40.64
C ILE A 248 -53.58 6.73 40.91
N GLN A 249 -53.85 7.47 41.98
CA GLN A 249 -53.03 8.61 42.40
C GLN A 249 -52.35 8.28 43.72
N ALA A 250 -51.03 8.27 43.74
CA ALA A 250 -50.24 7.94 44.91
C ALA A 250 -49.14 8.99 45.15
N HIS A 251 -49.48 10.27 44.95
CA HIS A 251 -48.54 11.36 45.19
C HIS A 251 -48.11 11.38 46.65
N GLY A 252 -46.80 11.44 46.92
CA GLY A 252 -46.28 11.44 48.30
C GLY A 252 -46.54 10.17 49.13
N LEU A 253 -47.05 9.09 48.51
CA LEU A 253 -47.35 7.83 49.18
C LEU A 253 -46.11 7.27 49.88
N ARG A 254 -46.24 6.83 51.14
CA ARG A 254 -45.20 6.08 51.85
C ARG A 254 -45.65 4.65 52.11
N CYS A 255 -45.17 3.73 51.30
CA CYS A 255 -45.48 2.30 51.39
C CYS A 255 -44.28 1.51 51.89
N SER A 256 -44.46 0.72 52.96
CA SER A 256 -43.47 -0.25 53.42
C SER A 256 -44.06 -1.66 53.29
N GLY A 257 -43.46 -2.49 52.42
CA GLY A 257 -44.04 -3.74 51.90
C GLY A 257 -44.32 -3.65 50.40
N THR A 258 -44.81 -4.74 49.80
CA THR A 258 -45.09 -4.82 48.36
C THR A 258 -46.37 -4.05 48.00
N PHE A 259 -46.29 -3.24 46.94
CA PHE A 259 -47.44 -2.64 46.26
C PHE A 259 -47.73 -3.45 44.99
N ASP A 260 -48.78 -4.27 45.01
CA ASP A 260 -49.08 -5.24 43.95
C ASP A 260 -50.28 -4.78 43.09
N LEU A 261 -50.04 -4.58 41.80
CA LEU A 261 -50.97 -4.22 40.74
C LEU A 261 -50.99 -5.29 39.63
N GLY A 262 -50.61 -6.52 39.95
CA GLY A 262 -50.58 -7.62 38.99
C GLY A 262 -51.94 -7.87 38.33
N HIS A 263 -51.97 -7.96 37.00
CA HIS A 263 -53.20 -8.11 36.21
C HIS A 263 -54.24 -6.98 36.40
N ALA A 264 -53.85 -5.83 36.92
CA ALA A 264 -54.76 -4.69 37.06
C ALA A 264 -55.01 -4.02 35.70
N THR A 265 -56.24 -3.54 35.48
CA THR A 265 -56.63 -2.74 34.31
C THR A 265 -56.98 -1.34 34.76
N VAL A 266 -56.13 -0.37 34.44
CA VAL A 266 -56.30 1.03 34.79
C VAL A 266 -56.60 1.82 33.52
N ALA A 267 -57.82 2.35 33.40
CA ALA A 267 -58.21 3.10 32.19
C ALA A 267 -57.41 4.40 32.01
N GLY A 268 -56.92 4.99 33.10
CA GLY A 268 -56.13 6.22 33.08
C GLY A 268 -54.68 6.02 33.57
N SER A 269 -54.19 7.02 34.30
CA SER A 269 -52.81 7.07 34.80
C SER A 269 -52.67 6.42 36.17
N VAL A 270 -51.52 5.76 36.39
CA VAL A 270 -51.02 5.31 37.69
C VAL A 270 -49.82 6.19 38.06
N VAL A 271 -49.97 7.03 39.09
CA VAL A 271 -49.02 8.11 39.42
C VAL A 271 -48.39 7.88 40.79
N PHE A 272 -47.05 7.86 40.88
CA PHE A 272 -46.24 7.65 42.08
C PHE A 272 -45.30 8.83 42.38
N ASP A 273 -45.66 10.04 41.94
CA ASP A 273 -44.83 11.23 42.11
C ASP A 273 -44.46 11.50 43.57
N GLY A 274 -43.17 11.65 43.86
CA GLY A 274 -42.66 11.86 45.22
C GLY A 274 -42.93 10.69 46.19
N ALA A 275 -43.43 9.55 45.69
CA ALA A 275 -43.73 8.39 46.53
C ALA A 275 -42.45 7.66 46.96
N VAL A 276 -42.53 7.00 48.12
CA VAL A 276 -41.51 6.08 48.63
C VAL A 276 -42.13 4.70 48.77
N LEU A 277 -41.76 3.79 47.88
CA LEU A 277 -42.12 2.38 47.91
C LEU A 277 -40.91 1.58 48.42
N ALA A 278 -41.01 0.99 49.61
CA ALA A 278 -39.89 0.35 50.27
C ALA A 278 -40.19 -1.11 50.66
N ASN A 279 -39.56 -2.03 49.94
CA ASN A 279 -39.43 -3.44 50.29
C ASN A 279 -38.00 -3.94 49.99
N PRO A 280 -36.99 -3.53 50.80
CA PRO A 280 -35.59 -3.84 50.53
C PRO A 280 -35.35 -5.36 50.40
N GLY A 281 -34.64 -5.78 49.34
CA GLY A 281 -34.39 -7.20 49.04
C GLY A 281 -35.58 -7.97 48.46
N GLY A 282 -36.77 -7.37 48.40
CA GLY A 282 -37.99 -7.95 47.84
C GLY A 282 -38.55 -7.13 46.67
N ASP A 283 -39.82 -7.38 46.34
CA ASP A 283 -40.56 -6.64 45.32
C ASP A 283 -41.26 -5.43 45.94
N ALA A 284 -40.86 -4.23 45.53
CA ALA A 284 -41.47 -2.98 46.02
C ALA A 284 -42.71 -2.61 45.21
N LEU A 285 -42.65 -2.76 43.89
CA LEU A 285 -43.75 -2.53 42.96
C LEU A 285 -43.86 -3.72 42.00
N VAL A 286 -45.03 -4.38 42.02
CA VAL A 286 -45.37 -5.47 41.10
C VAL A 286 -46.47 -4.98 40.17
N ALA A 287 -46.19 -4.90 38.89
CA ALA A 287 -47.11 -4.49 37.83
C ALA A 287 -47.05 -5.49 36.66
N SER A 288 -46.93 -6.78 37.00
CA SER A 288 -46.93 -7.87 36.02
C SER A 288 -48.26 -7.94 35.29
N ASP A 289 -48.24 -8.03 33.96
CA ASP A 289 -49.45 -8.08 33.13
C ASP A 289 -50.44 -6.93 33.41
N ILE A 290 -49.94 -5.77 33.86
CA ILE A 290 -50.76 -4.56 34.04
C ILE A 290 -51.20 -4.01 32.69
N GLU A 291 -52.39 -3.45 32.60
CA GLU A 291 -52.84 -2.67 31.45
C GLU A 291 -53.18 -1.25 31.92
N ALA A 292 -52.41 -0.25 31.49
CA ALA A 292 -52.60 1.14 31.88
C ALA A 292 -52.34 2.10 30.69
N ASP A 293 -52.94 3.29 30.73
CA ASP A 293 -52.61 4.32 29.74
C ASP A 293 -51.24 4.94 30.06
N ARG A 294 -50.99 5.29 31.33
CA ARG A 294 -49.70 5.82 31.80
C ARG A 294 -49.29 5.22 33.14
N LEU A 295 -47.98 5.01 33.31
CA LEU A 295 -47.35 4.70 34.59
C LEU A 295 -46.27 5.75 34.85
N GLU A 296 -46.45 6.57 35.87
CA GLU A 296 -45.63 7.75 36.13
C GLU A 296 -45.01 7.67 37.53
N ALA A 297 -43.70 7.85 37.62
CA ALA A 297 -42.97 8.02 38.86
C ALA A 297 -41.92 9.13 38.66
N GLU A 298 -42.30 10.35 39.06
CA GLU A 298 -41.45 11.54 38.91
C GLU A 298 -41.20 12.23 40.25
N ASN A 299 -40.62 13.43 40.19
CA ASN A 299 -40.55 14.37 41.32
C ASN A 299 -39.86 13.79 42.57
N GLY A 300 -38.78 13.02 42.37
CA GLY A 300 -37.99 12.44 43.46
C GLY A 300 -38.58 11.16 44.06
N ALA A 301 -39.47 10.47 43.33
CA ALA A 301 -39.94 9.15 43.71
C ALA A 301 -38.77 8.17 43.96
N ARG A 302 -38.95 7.29 44.97
CA ARG A 302 -37.94 6.31 45.40
C ARG A 302 -38.57 4.93 45.51
N ILE A 303 -38.02 3.98 44.77
CA ILE A 303 -38.43 2.57 44.80
C ILE A 303 -37.23 1.77 45.35
N ILE A 304 -37.35 1.32 46.59
CA ILE A 304 -36.31 0.56 47.31
C ILE A 304 -36.72 -0.92 47.32
N GLY A 305 -36.13 -1.71 46.44
CA GLY A 305 -36.56 -3.06 46.07
C GLY A 305 -36.76 -3.18 44.55
N ARG A 306 -37.24 -4.33 44.08
CA ARG A 306 -37.47 -4.59 42.65
C ARG A 306 -38.74 -3.90 42.15
N MET A 307 -38.66 -3.34 40.94
CA MET A 307 -39.82 -2.94 40.14
C MET A 307 -40.05 -3.97 39.02
N LEU A 308 -41.21 -4.62 39.02
CA LEU A 308 -41.58 -5.64 38.04
C LEU A 308 -42.70 -5.13 37.13
N ILE A 309 -42.48 -5.14 35.82
CA ILE A 309 -43.48 -4.85 34.78
C ILE A 309 -43.43 -5.90 33.64
N PRO A 310 -43.22 -7.21 33.90
CA PRO A 310 -43.17 -8.19 32.82
C PRO A 310 -44.52 -8.28 32.12
N ARG A 311 -44.50 -8.32 30.78
CA ARG A 311 -45.71 -8.40 29.91
C ARG A 311 -46.77 -7.31 30.17
N GLY A 312 -46.39 -6.23 30.86
CA GLY A 312 -47.28 -5.10 31.08
C GLY A 312 -47.49 -4.30 29.79
N VAL A 313 -48.69 -3.76 29.62
CA VAL A 313 -49.09 -2.90 28.52
C VAL A 313 -49.30 -1.48 29.04
N VAL A 314 -48.39 -0.56 28.73
CA VAL A 314 -48.52 0.87 29.03
C VAL A 314 -48.74 1.61 27.72
N ARG A 315 -50.00 1.94 27.39
CA ARG A 315 -50.40 2.36 26.04
C ARG A 315 -49.72 3.65 25.57
N ASP A 316 -49.57 4.62 26.47
CA ASP A 316 -48.97 5.92 26.16
C ASP A 316 -47.54 6.02 26.69
N THR A 317 -47.33 6.21 28.00
CA THR A 317 -46.00 6.53 28.53
C THR A 317 -45.71 5.85 29.86
N LEU A 318 -44.53 5.21 29.95
CA LEU A 318 -43.86 4.80 31.18
C LEU A 318 -42.82 5.87 31.55
N ALA A 319 -43.19 6.78 32.45
CA ALA A 319 -42.35 7.91 32.87
C ALA A 319 -41.68 7.64 34.22
N LEU A 320 -40.35 7.67 34.21
CA LEU A 320 -39.46 7.38 35.34
C LEU A 320 -38.45 8.53 35.49
N ARG A 321 -38.90 9.78 35.45
CA ARG A 321 -38.01 10.95 35.39
C ARG A 321 -37.44 11.28 36.77
N GLY A 322 -36.10 11.28 36.88
CA GLY A 322 -35.41 11.60 38.13
C GLY A 322 -35.72 10.64 39.29
N VAL A 323 -36.20 9.44 38.98
CA VAL A 323 -36.52 8.41 39.98
C VAL A 323 -35.25 7.74 40.50
N GLU A 324 -35.25 7.32 41.76
CA GLU A 324 -34.27 6.38 42.30
C GLU A 324 -34.89 4.99 42.45
N ILE A 325 -34.40 4.01 41.69
CA ILE A 325 -34.78 2.59 41.84
C ILE A 325 -33.55 1.84 42.31
N SER A 326 -33.62 1.24 43.49
CA SER A 326 -32.45 0.63 44.13
C SER A 326 -32.76 -0.75 44.68
N ASN A 327 -32.08 -1.76 44.13
CA ASN A 327 -32.01 -3.12 44.64
C ASN A 327 -30.59 -3.69 44.41
N PRO A 328 -29.61 -3.31 45.26
CA PRO A 328 -28.22 -3.72 45.11
C PRO A 328 -28.09 -5.25 45.20
N GLY A 329 -27.25 -5.85 44.33
CA GLY A 329 -27.05 -7.30 44.23
C GLY A 329 -28.16 -8.08 43.50
N GLY A 330 -29.13 -7.37 42.90
CA GLY A 330 -30.26 -7.98 42.19
C GLY A 330 -30.68 -7.19 40.95
N TYR A 331 -31.94 -7.32 40.58
CA TYR A 331 -32.57 -6.51 39.53
C TYR A 331 -33.15 -5.24 40.15
N ALA A 332 -32.84 -4.06 39.62
CA ALA A 332 -33.56 -2.83 39.96
C ALA A 332 -34.93 -2.84 39.27
N MET A 333 -34.95 -3.19 37.99
CA MET A 333 -36.15 -3.17 37.15
C MET A 333 -36.17 -4.36 36.19
N VAL A 334 -37.34 -4.99 36.05
CA VAL A 334 -37.59 -6.10 35.11
C VAL A 334 -38.86 -5.81 34.31
N GLY A 335 -38.70 -5.58 33.01
CA GLY A 335 -39.77 -5.28 32.06
C GLY A 335 -39.76 -6.22 30.84
N ILE A 336 -39.50 -7.51 31.07
CA ILE A 336 -39.38 -8.50 29.98
C ILE A 336 -40.72 -8.61 29.24
N GLY A 337 -40.69 -8.49 27.91
CA GLY A 337 -41.88 -8.58 27.06
C GLY A 337 -42.92 -7.48 27.30
N ALA A 338 -42.56 -6.38 27.97
CA ALA A 338 -43.46 -5.26 28.17
C ALA A 338 -43.74 -4.53 26.84
N ALA A 339 -44.96 -4.04 26.66
CA ALA A 339 -45.35 -3.21 25.52
C ALA A 339 -45.65 -1.79 26.02
N VAL A 340 -44.80 -0.83 25.65
CA VAL A 340 -44.89 0.57 26.10
C VAL A 340 -45.02 1.52 24.90
N GLY A 341 -45.84 2.57 25.00
CA GLY A 341 -45.83 3.63 23.97
C GLY A 341 -44.47 4.33 23.96
N SER A 342 -44.12 5.04 25.03
CA SER A 342 -42.82 5.66 25.25
C SER A 342 -42.26 5.32 26.62
N LEU A 343 -41.01 4.86 26.68
CA LEU A 343 -40.27 4.73 27.93
C LEU A 343 -39.37 5.96 28.10
N VAL A 344 -39.58 6.72 29.18
CA VAL A 344 -38.79 7.92 29.49
C VAL A 344 -38.24 7.81 30.91
N ALA A 345 -36.94 7.56 31.08
CA ALA A 345 -36.28 7.51 32.39
C ALA A 345 -35.13 8.51 32.53
N ASP A 346 -35.35 9.73 32.01
CA ASP A 346 -34.34 10.79 32.01
C ASP A 346 -33.86 11.12 33.42
N ARG A 347 -32.54 11.20 33.59
CA ARG A 347 -31.85 11.47 34.87
C ARG A 347 -32.22 10.48 35.99
N ALA A 348 -32.75 9.30 35.67
CA ALA A 348 -33.02 8.26 36.66
C ALA A 348 -31.71 7.67 37.22
N ARG A 349 -31.76 7.22 38.47
CA ARG A 349 -30.68 6.47 39.14
C ARG A 349 -31.16 5.04 39.40
N LEU A 350 -30.60 4.09 38.67
CA LEU A 350 -30.95 2.68 38.73
C LEU A 350 -29.77 1.90 39.35
N VAL A 351 -29.94 1.38 40.56
CA VAL A 351 -28.92 0.63 41.30
C VAL A 351 -29.31 -0.85 41.32
N GLY A 352 -28.57 -1.68 40.59
CA GLY A 352 -28.91 -3.06 40.25
C GLY A 352 -29.15 -3.23 38.74
N ARG A 353 -29.39 -4.48 38.32
CA ARG A 353 -29.59 -4.84 36.91
C ARG A 353 -30.92 -4.32 36.36
N VAL A 354 -30.92 -3.83 35.12
CA VAL A 354 -32.12 -3.39 34.41
C VAL A 354 -32.33 -4.30 33.20
N MET A 355 -33.44 -5.05 33.22
CA MET A 355 -33.75 -6.06 32.22
C MET A 355 -35.02 -5.67 31.46
N LEU A 356 -34.87 -5.27 30.19
CA LEU A 356 -35.94 -4.86 29.28
C LEU A 356 -35.90 -5.70 27.99
N ASP A 357 -35.49 -6.96 28.12
CA ASP A 357 -35.41 -7.90 27.01
C ASP A 357 -36.79 -8.15 26.41
N GLU A 358 -36.84 -8.31 25.08
CA GLU A 358 -38.08 -8.55 24.32
C GLU A 358 -39.15 -7.46 24.49
N MET A 359 -38.79 -6.29 25.04
CA MET A 359 -39.71 -5.15 25.18
C MET A 359 -40.06 -4.57 23.81
N GLU A 360 -41.32 -4.19 23.63
CA GLU A 360 -41.79 -3.40 22.50
C GLU A 360 -42.03 -1.96 22.94
N ALA A 361 -41.41 -1.00 22.25
CA ALA A 361 -41.59 0.42 22.51
C ALA A 361 -41.79 1.23 21.23
N THR A 362 -42.57 2.31 21.25
CA THR A 362 -42.50 3.28 20.14
C THR A 362 -41.22 4.10 20.21
N SER A 363 -40.81 4.52 21.41
CA SER A 363 -39.54 5.23 21.65
C SER A 363 -39.01 4.93 23.04
N VAL A 364 -37.68 4.96 23.18
CA VAL A 364 -37.02 4.79 24.47
C VAL A 364 -36.04 5.93 24.68
N ARG A 365 -36.14 6.60 25.84
CA ARG A 365 -35.27 7.71 26.23
C ARG A 365 -34.73 7.49 27.64
N LEU A 366 -33.42 7.40 27.75
CA LEU A 366 -32.66 7.22 29.00
C LEU A 366 -31.57 8.30 29.10
N VAL A 367 -31.94 9.56 28.89
CA VAL A 367 -30.96 10.66 28.76
C VAL A 367 -30.43 11.05 30.13
N GLY A 368 -29.11 11.00 30.29
CA GLY A 368 -28.45 11.29 31.57
C GLY A 368 -28.77 10.28 32.68
N THR A 369 -29.35 9.13 32.33
CA THR A 369 -29.64 8.04 33.28
C THR A 369 -28.34 7.42 33.76
N ARG A 370 -28.30 7.05 35.05
CA ARG A 370 -27.18 6.31 35.63
C ARG A 370 -27.64 4.93 36.05
N VAL A 371 -27.02 3.91 35.47
CA VAL A 371 -27.23 2.51 35.83
C VAL A 371 -25.95 1.97 36.44
N THR A 372 -26.03 1.50 37.69
CA THR A 372 -24.88 0.92 38.39
C THR A 372 -25.19 -0.52 38.76
N ASN A 373 -24.47 -1.46 38.13
CA ASN A 373 -24.47 -2.86 38.49
C ASN A 373 -23.12 -3.20 39.18
N PRO A 374 -23.14 -3.68 40.44
CA PRO A 374 -21.90 -4.08 41.12
C PRO A 374 -21.35 -5.42 40.63
N ASP A 375 -22.13 -6.19 39.86
CA ASP A 375 -21.75 -7.51 39.36
C ASP A 375 -21.16 -7.44 37.93
N ASP A 376 -20.39 -8.46 37.53
CA ASP A 376 -19.79 -8.62 36.18
C ASP A 376 -20.82 -8.91 35.05
N SER A 377 -22.09 -8.52 35.24
CA SER A 377 -23.18 -8.75 34.28
C SER A 377 -23.67 -7.43 33.67
N TRP A 378 -24.52 -7.54 32.63
CA TRP A 378 -25.09 -6.39 31.94
C TRP A 378 -25.84 -5.45 32.89
N ALA A 379 -25.45 -4.18 32.91
CA ALA A 379 -26.15 -3.16 33.69
C ALA A 379 -27.54 -2.89 33.11
N LEU A 380 -27.61 -2.72 31.79
CA LEU A 380 -28.84 -2.55 31.03
C LEU A 380 -28.89 -3.55 29.89
N SER A 381 -29.93 -4.38 29.86
CA SER A 381 -30.21 -5.32 28.77
C SER A 381 -31.54 -4.98 28.10
N MET A 382 -31.52 -4.94 26.78
CA MET A 382 -32.66 -4.76 25.87
C MET A 382 -32.54 -5.75 24.71
N GLN A 383 -32.13 -6.98 25.03
CA GLN A 383 -31.90 -8.01 24.04
C GLN A 383 -33.20 -8.33 23.29
N SER A 384 -33.13 -8.40 21.96
CA SER A 384 -34.30 -8.67 21.11
C SER A 384 -35.46 -7.67 21.26
N ALA A 385 -35.24 -6.52 21.90
CA ALA A 385 -36.26 -5.49 22.00
C ALA A 385 -36.58 -4.86 20.62
N THR A 386 -37.79 -4.35 20.47
CA THR A 386 -38.23 -3.65 19.24
C THR A 386 -38.63 -2.22 19.59
N VAL A 387 -37.86 -1.24 19.11
CA VAL A 387 -38.11 0.19 19.27
C VAL A 387 -38.53 0.78 17.92
N ARG A 388 -39.78 1.21 17.75
CA ARG A 388 -40.31 1.63 16.44
C ARG A 388 -39.69 2.93 15.90
N ARG A 389 -39.24 3.83 16.77
CA ARG A 389 -38.56 5.09 16.44
C ARG A 389 -37.14 5.09 16.98
N ASP A 390 -36.83 6.01 17.90
CA ASP A 390 -35.47 6.24 18.39
C ASP A 390 -35.22 5.56 19.73
N LEU A 391 -34.00 5.06 19.87
CA LEU A 391 -33.39 4.66 21.13
C LEU A 391 -32.38 5.74 21.52
N ASN A 392 -32.78 6.65 22.40
CA ASN A 392 -31.95 7.76 22.85
C ASN A 392 -31.33 7.46 24.22
N LEU A 393 -30.03 7.23 24.21
CA LEU A 393 -29.18 6.91 25.35
C LEU A 393 -28.09 7.97 25.54
N GLU A 394 -28.34 9.22 25.13
CA GLU A 394 -27.37 10.30 25.27
C GLU A 394 -27.01 10.52 26.75
N ARG A 395 -25.70 10.65 27.01
CA ARG A 395 -25.16 10.82 28.37
C ARG A 395 -25.55 9.70 29.35
N LEU A 396 -25.93 8.52 28.85
CA LEU A 396 -26.13 7.33 29.67
C LEU A 396 -24.80 6.97 30.36
N SER A 397 -24.85 6.74 31.67
CA SER A 397 -23.72 6.19 32.43
C SER A 397 -24.08 4.78 32.88
N ALA A 398 -23.48 3.76 32.26
CA ALA A 398 -23.73 2.36 32.59
C ALA A 398 -22.44 1.70 33.11
N MET A 399 -22.40 1.43 34.42
CA MET A 399 -21.37 0.61 35.06
C MET A 399 -21.88 -0.84 35.08
N GLY A 400 -21.28 -1.71 34.26
CA GLY A 400 -21.71 -3.07 33.91
C GLY A 400 -22.10 -3.26 32.43
N GLY A 401 -21.86 -2.28 31.55
CA GLY A 401 -22.11 -2.39 30.09
C GLY A 401 -23.58 -2.35 29.64
N LEU A 402 -23.78 -2.37 28.31
CA LEU A 402 -25.07 -2.26 27.62
C LEU A 402 -25.25 -3.42 26.62
N ASN A 403 -26.32 -4.20 26.80
CA ASN A 403 -26.71 -5.28 25.88
C ASN A 403 -27.92 -4.88 25.05
N ILE A 404 -27.70 -4.61 23.76
CA ILE A 404 -28.73 -4.37 22.74
C ILE A 404 -28.60 -5.38 21.60
N LYS A 405 -28.20 -6.62 21.92
CA LYS A 405 -28.06 -7.71 20.96
C LYS A 405 -29.39 -8.03 20.27
N SER A 406 -29.36 -8.19 18.95
CA SER A 406 -30.54 -8.48 18.12
C SER A 406 -31.67 -7.44 18.24
N ILE A 407 -31.38 -6.24 18.76
CA ILE A 407 -32.38 -5.17 18.86
C ILE A 407 -32.85 -4.73 17.47
N ARG A 408 -34.11 -4.34 17.34
CA ARG A 408 -34.62 -3.66 16.14
C ARG A 408 -35.01 -2.23 16.50
N VAL A 409 -34.39 -1.26 15.86
CA VAL A 409 -34.66 0.17 16.04
C VAL A 409 -35.09 0.75 14.69
N GLY A 410 -36.31 1.28 14.60
CA GLY A 410 -36.86 1.75 13.33
C GLY A 410 -36.20 3.03 12.80
N ALA A 411 -35.67 3.88 13.70
CA ALA A 411 -34.95 5.10 13.33
C ALA A 411 -33.50 5.05 13.82
N ALA A 412 -33.11 5.83 14.82
CA ALA A 412 -31.71 5.99 15.22
C ALA A 412 -31.41 5.54 16.67
N VAL A 413 -30.14 5.18 16.89
CA VAL A 413 -29.58 4.93 18.21
C VAL A 413 -28.60 6.06 18.55
N PHE A 414 -28.86 6.79 19.63
CA PHE A 414 -28.03 7.92 20.06
C PHE A 414 -27.30 7.59 21.36
N LEU A 415 -25.98 7.64 21.34
CA LEU A 415 -25.07 7.37 22.47
C LEU A 415 -24.09 8.53 22.70
N SER A 416 -24.36 9.72 22.15
CA SER A 416 -23.50 10.89 22.31
C SER A 416 -23.28 11.23 23.79
N GLY A 417 -22.02 11.38 24.19
CA GLY A 417 -21.63 11.65 25.59
C GLY A 417 -21.88 10.50 26.57
N ALA A 418 -22.30 9.32 26.12
CA ALA A 418 -22.49 8.17 27.00
C ALA A 418 -21.15 7.63 27.54
N HIS A 419 -21.17 7.12 28.77
CA HIS A 419 -20.06 6.45 29.43
C HIS A 419 -20.47 5.00 29.73
N LEU A 420 -19.86 4.06 29.02
CA LEU A 420 -20.10 2.63 29.18
C LEU A 420 -18.83 2.00 29.75
N ASP A 421 -18.95 1.34 30.90
CA ASP A 421 -17.86 0.55 31.48
C ASP A 421 -18.40 -0.86 31.73
N GLY A 422 -17.95 -1.84 30.95
CA GLY A 422 -18.41 -3.23 31.04
C GLY A 422 -17.30 -4.21 31.38
N GLY A 423 -16.14 -3.72 31.84
CA GLY A 423 -14.95 -4.54 32.02
C GLY A 423 -14.44 -5.09 30.67
N HIS A 424 -14.90 -6.29 30.29
CA HIS A 424 -14.53 -6.94 29.03
C HIS A 424 -15.35 -6.46 27.83
N ARG A 425 -16.67 -6.27 27.98
CA ARG A 425 -17.56 -5.88 26.87
C ARG A 425 -18.51 -4.80 27.35
N ALA A 426 -18.35 -3.59 26.84
CA ALA A 426 -19.17 -2.45 27.24
C ALA A 426 -20.41 -2.28 26.38
N LEU A 427 -20.38 -2.67 25.10
CA LEU A 427 -21.54 -2.59 24.21
C LEU A 427 -21.69 -3.87 23.38
N ALA A 428 -22.74 -4.63 23.63
CA ALA A 428 -23.15 -5.75 22.78
C ALA A 428 -24.31 -5.33 21.88
N ALA A 429 -24.02 -5.09 20.61
CA ALA A 429 -24.98 -4.71 19.57
C ALA A 429 -24.91 -5.66 18.35
N SER A 430 -24.42 -6.88 18.56
CA SER A 430 -24.35 -7.90 17.51
C SER A 430 -25.75 -8.19 16.95
N ARG A 431 -25.88 -8.28 15.63
CA ARG A 431 -27.16 -8.49 14.91
C ARG A 431 -28.21 -7.41 15.14
N ALA A 432 -27.82 -6.23 15.64
CA ALA A 432 -28.73 -5.09 15.73
C ALA A 432 -29.18 -4.66 14.33
N VAL A 433 -30.46 -4.34 14.18
CA VAL A 433 -31.03 -3.76 12.95
C VAL A 433 -31.47 -2.34 13.27
N ILE A 434 -30.81 -1.36 12.67
CA ILE A 434 -31.05 0.07 12.90
C ILE A 434 -31.50 0.68 11.57
N GLY A 435 -32.74 1.17 11.49
CA GLY A 435 -33.35 1.66 10.25
C GLY A 435 -32.64 2.89 9.68
N GLU A 436 -32.06 3.72 10.54
CA GLU A 436 -31.24 4.86 10.14
C GLU A 436 -29.80 4.75 10.65
N ARG A 437 -29.40 5.59 11.61
CA ARG A 437 -28.01 5.81 12.01
C ARG A 437 -27.75 5.43 13.45
N MET A 438 -26.53 5.02 13.72
CA MET A 438 -26.01 4.85 15.08
C MET A 438 -24.96 5.91 15.34
N VAL A 439 -25.13 6.68 16.41
CA VAL A 439 -24.28 7.85 16.73
C VAL A 439 -23.63 7.67 18.09
N LEU A 440 -22.33 7.37 18.08
CA LEU A 440 -21.42 7.37 19.23
C LEU A 440 -20.58 8.65 19.14
N GLY A 441 -21.24 9.81 19.31
CA GLY A 441 -20.64 11.12 19.03
C GLY A 441 -19.59 11.56 20.05
N ARG A 442 -19.22 12.85 19.96
CA ARG A 442 -18.22 13.49 20.84
C ARG A 442 -18.50 13.17 22.31
N GLN A 443 -17.43 12.97 23.08
CA GLN A 443 -17.46 12.60 24.50
C GLN A 443 -17.99 11.20 24.82
N PHE A 444 -18.36 10.39 23.83
CA PHE A 444 -18.61 8.97 24.06
C PHE A 444 -17.32 8.30 24.59
N ARG A 445 -17.44 7.59 25.71
CA ARG A 445 -16.34 6.85 26.34
C ARG A 445 -16.77 5.42 26.63
N CYS A 446 -15.97 4.47 26.18
CA CYS A 446 -16.22 3.05 26.36
C CYS A 446 -14.99 2.39 26.99
N ARG A 447 -15.19 1.63 28.07
CA ARG A 447 -14.19 0.71 28.63
C ARG A 447 -14.72 -0.73 28.49
N GLY A 448 -14.04 -1.50 27.66
CA GLY A 448 -14.47 -2.81 27.16
C GLY A 448 -14.84 -2.76 25.67
N ASP A 449 -14.99 -3.94 25.08
CA ASP A 449 -15.26 -4.12 23.65
C ASP A 449 -16.62 -3.54 23.22
N ILE A 450 -16.66 -3.04 21.97
CA ILE A 450 -17.87 -2.71 21.23
C ILE A 450 -18.08 -3.78 20.16
N ASP A 451 -19.13 -4.56 20.30
CA ASP A 451 -19.48 -5.66 19.41
C ASP A 451 -20.67 -5.29 18.51
N LEU A 452 -20.40 -4.96 17.26
CA LEU A 452 -21.38 -4.68 16.20
C LEU A 452 -21.38 -5.79 15.14
N ALA A 453 -20.95 -7.01 15.48
CA ALA A 453 -20.88 -8.11 14.54
C ALA A 453 -22.26 -8.42 13.93
N HIS A 454 -22.32 -8.53 12.60
CA HIS A 454 -23.55 -8.76 11.82
C HIS A 454 -24.64 -7.68 12.00
N ALA A 455 -24.32 -6.49 12.50
CA ALA A 455 -25.28 -5.39 12.57
C ALA A 455 -25.65 -4.89 11.17
N ASP A 456 -26.90 -4.49 10.95
CA ASP A 456 -27.40 -3.87 9.72
C ASP A 456 -27.89 -2.44 10.01
N LEU A 457 -27.17 -1.45 9.50
CA LEU A 457 -27.46 -0.04 9.65
C LEU A 457 -27.95 0.54 8.32
N GLY A 458 -29.16 1.09 8.33
CA GLY A 458 -29.82 1.62 7.13
C GLY A 458 -29.28 2.96 6.64
N LYS A 459 -28.48 3.67 7.46
CA LYS A 459 -27.71 4.85 7.08
C LYS A 459 -26.29 4.72 7.62
N SER A 460 -25.84 5.64 8.48
CA SER A 460 -24.43 5.82 8.87
C SER A 460 -24.11 5.29 10.26
N LEU A 461 -22.88 4.83 10.45
CA LEU A 461 -22.25 4.63 11.76
C LEU A 461 -21.32 5.82 12.03
N ALA A 462 -21.66 6.67 13.00
CA ALA A 462 -20.86 7.83 13.35
C ALA A 462 -20.20 7.65 14.73
N MET A 463 -18.88 7.67 14.77
CA MET A 463 -18.04 7.50 15.96
C MET A 463 -17.04 8.67 16.10
N ASP A 464 -17.41 9.85 15.61
CA ASP A 464 -16.54 11.03 15.60
C ASP A 464 -16.17 11.48 17.03
N GLY A 465 -14.88 11.51 17.33
CA GLY A 465 -14.35 11.89 18.64
C GLY A 465 -14.65 10.89 19.76
N ALA A 466 -15.06 9.65 19.42
CA ALA A 466 -15.27 8.58 20.39
C ALA A 466 -13.95 8.11 21.00
N ARG A 467 -13.97 7.73 22.29
CA ARG A 467 -12.85 7.06 22.96
C ARG A 467 -13.24 5.65 23.36
N VAL A 468 -12.54 4.66 22.85
CA VAL A 468 -12.80 3.24 23.07
C VAL A 468 -11.55 2.58 23.65
N GLN A 469 -11.62 2.14 24.90
CA GLN A 469 -10.60 1.31 25.55
C GLN A 469 -11.05 -0.14 25.47
N GLY A 470 -10.77 -0.79 24.34
CA GLY A 470 -11.26 -2.10 23.97
C GLY A 470 -11.36 -2.23 22.44
N GLN A 471 -11.72 -3.43 21.98
CA GLN A 471 -11.82 -3.72 20.55
C GLN A 471 -13.14 -3.20 19.96
N LEU A 472 -13.09 -2.59 18.77
CA LEU A 472 -14.25 -2.31 17.92
C LEU A 472 -14.43 -3.43 16.90
N ARG A 473 -15.48 -4.25 17.08
CA ARG A 473 -15.80 -5.37 16.17
C ARG A 473 -16.93 -4.99 15.22
N LEU A 474 -16.62 -4.97 13.93
CA LEU A 474 -17.51 -4.72 12.79
C LEU A 474 -17.61 -5.94 11.87
N PHE A 475 -17.33 -7.14 12.41
CA PHE A 475 -17.33 -8.41 11.66
C PHE A 475 -18.64 -8.62 10.91
N GLN A 476 -18.57 -8.68 9.58
CA GLN A 476 -19.73 -8.84 8.68
C GLN A 476 -20.87 -7.85 8.93
N ALA A 477 -20.57 -6.67 9.47
CA ALA A 477 -21.55 -5.60 9.59
C ALA A 477 -21.89 -5.00 8.21
N ARG A 478 -23.09 -4.44 8.07
CA ARG A 478 -23.55 -3.74 6.89
C ARG A 478 -23.95 -2.31 7.25
N VAL A 479 -23.43 -1.34 6.51
CA VAL A 479 -23.73 0.09 6.65
C VAL A 479 -24.11 0.63 5.27
N ARG A 480 -25.37 1.05 5.09
CA ARG A 480 -25.89 1.48 3.78
C ARG A 480 -25.46 2.89 3.34
N SER A 481 -24.78 3.62 4.21
CA SER A 481 -24.19 4.94 3.91
C SER A 481 -22.76 4.96 4.45
N ASP A 482 -22.42 5.90 5.33
CA ASP A 482 -21.03 6.14 5.71
C ASP A 482 -20.64 5.56 7.08
N VAL A 483 -19.38 5.18 7.21
CA VAL A 483 -18.73 4.91 8.50
C VAL A 483 -17.77 6.07 8.79
N LEU A 484 -18.02 6.80 9.88
CA LEU A 484 -17.27 8.00 10.25
C LEU A 484 -16.54 7.78 11.56
N LEU A 485 -15.20 7.79 11.52
CA LEU A 485 -14.29 7.59 12.65
C LEU A 485 -13.38 8.82 12.84
N ARG A 486 -13.91 10.04 12.61
CA ARG A 486 -13.07 11.25 12.60
C ARG A 486 -12.59 11.60 14.00
N GLY A 487 -11.29 11.68 14.21
CA GLY A 487 -10.70 11.94 15.53
C GLY A 487 -11.05 10.90 16.59
N ALA A 488 -11.43 9.68 16.18
CA ALA A 488 -11.70 8.59 17.11
C ALA A 488 -10.39 8.09 17.72
N TYR A 489 -10.44 7.71 19.00
CA TYR A 489 -9.30 7.14 19.74
C TYR A 489 -9.67 5.73 20.19
N ILE A 490 -8.96 4.73 19.68
CA ILE A 490 -9.20 3.31 19.97
C ILE A 490 -7.92 2.73 20.56
N GLU A 491 -8.02 2.16 21.75
CA GLU A 491 -6.90 1.60 22.51
C GLU A 491 -7.26 0.16 22.86
N ALA A 492 -6.54 -0.81 22.29
CA ALA A 492 -6.78 -2.23 22.53
C ALA A 492 -5.47 -3.02 22.53
N SER A 493 -5.36 -4.03 23.39
CA SER A 493 -4.24 -4.97 23.36
C SER A 493 -4.34 -5.86 22.11
N GLY A 494 -3.55 -5.56 21.08
CA GLY A 494 -3.47 -6.35 19.85
C GLY A 494 -4.36 -5.83 18.72
N MET A 495 -5.66 -6.10 18.74
CA MET A 495 -6.58 -5.70 17.66
C MET A 495 -7.49 -4.55 18.08
N GLY A 496 -7.32 -3.38 17.49
CA GLY A 496 -8.15 -2.20 17.74
C GLY A 496 -9.48 -2.27 16.99
N VAL A 497 -9.42 -2.41 15.66
CA VAL A 497 -10.61 -2.49 14.80
C VAL A 497 -10.62 -3.80 14.03
N ASP A 498 -11.68 -4.59 14.17
CA ASP A 498 -11.88 -5.84 13.45
C ASP A 498 -13.12 -5.78 12.57
N ALA A 499 -12.90 -5.45 11.30
CA ALA A 499 -13.92 -5.20 10.29
C ALA A 499 -13.85 -6.22 9.14
N ILE A 500 -13.58 -7.50 9.46
CA ILE A 500 -13.58 -8.59 8.47
C ILE A 500 -14.95 -8.67 7.80
N GLY A 501 -14.97 -8.59 6.46
CA GLY A 501 -16.21 -8.70 5.68
C GLY A 501 -17.20 -7.55 5.88
N LEU A 502 -16.76 -6.43 6.45
CA LEU A 502 -17.56 -5.21 6.57
C LEU A 502 -18.03 -4.75 5.18
N ARG A 503 -19.31 -4.41 5.04
CA ARG A 503 -19.86 -3.81 3.83
C ARG A 503 -20.35 -2.40 4.10
N VAL A 504 -19.79 -1.43 3.40
CA VAL A 504 -20.17 -0.03 3.45
C VAL A 504 -20.59 0.39 2.05
N ASP A 505 -21.85 0.76 1.86
CA ASP A 505 -22.35 1.19 0.55
C ASP A 505 -21.86 2.62 0.20
N GLY A 506 -21.46 3.42 1.22
CA GLY A 506 -20.81 4.72 1.07
C GLY A 506 -19.33 4.73 1.51
N ARG A 507 -18.88 5.83 2.11
CA ARG A 507 -17.48 6.07 2.47
C ARG A 507 -17.14 5.55 3.88
N LEU A 508 -15.97 4.91 4.01
CA LEU A 508 -15.31 4.68 5.30
C LEU A 508 -14.25 5.77 5.50
N THR A 509 -14.49 6.68 6.44
CA THR A 509 -13.61 7.81 6.74
C THR A 509 -13.06 7.71 8.15
N ALA A 510 -11.74 7.59 8.31
CA ALA A 510 -11.05 7.56 9.60
C ALA A 510 -10.05 8.72 9.74
N ARG A 511 -10.48 9.94 9.38
CA ARG A 511 -9.63 11.13 9.40
C ARG A 511 -9.14 11.47 10.80
N GLY A 512 -7.82 11.56 11.01
CA GLY A 512 -7.25 11.87 12.33
C GLY A 512 -7.55 10.81 13.40
N MET A 513 -7.92 9.59 13.01
CA MET A 513 -8.16 8.49 13.96
C MET A 513 -6.83 8.05 14.57
N VAL A 514 -6.79 7.80 15.88
CA VAL A 514 -5.67 7.18 16.56
C VAL A 514 -6.09 5.79 17.01
N CYS A 515 -5.34 4.77 16.60
CA CYS A 515 -5.59 3.38 16.94
C CYS A 515 -4.32 2.74 17.50
N ASP A 516 -4.29 2.47 18.80
CA ASP A 516 -3.28 1.62 19.44
C ASP A 516 -3.79 0.17 19.38
N GLY A 517 -3.22 -0.60 18.46
CA GLY A 517 -3.69 -1.90 18.00
C GLY A 517 -3.98 -1.92 16.49
N ALA A 518 -3.95 -3.12 15.91
CA ALA A 518 -4.14 -3.32 14.48
C ALA A 518 -5.58 -3.00 14.00
N VAL A 519 -5.68 -2.47 12.79
CA VAL A 519 -6.91 -2.23 12.03
C VAL A 519 -7.04 -3.30 10.94
N ARG A 520 -8.06 -4.15 11.03
CA ARG A 520 -8.31 -5.22 10.07
C ARG A 520 -9.54 -4.94 9.21
N LEU A 521 -9.33 -4.88 7.89
CA LEU A 521 -10.35 -4.66 6.85
C LEU A 521 -10.37 -5.82 5.82
N THR A 522 -9.95 -7.02 6.23
CA THR A 522 -9.93 -8.21 5.37
C THR A 522 -11.27 -8.44 4.69
N ALA A 523 -11.28 -8.54 3.36
CA ALA A 523 -12.47 -8.74 2.55
C ALA A 523 -13.59 -7.70 2.80
N ALA A 524 -13.24 -6.50 3.30
CA ALA A 524 -14.19 -5.41 3.41
C ALA A 524 -14.52 -4.86 2.01
N VAL A 525 -15.77 -4.46 1.82
CA VAL A 525 -16.27 -3.84 0.58
C VAL A 525 -16.76 -2.44 0.92
N VAL A 526 -16.16 -1.43 0.32
CA VAL A 526 -16.47 -0.01 0.59
C VAL A 526 -16.54 0.78 -0.73
N ASP A 527 -17.31 1.86 -0.76
CA ASP A 527 -17.31 2.73 -1.94
C ASP A 527 -16.01 3.53 -2.03
N SER A 528 -15.58 4.17 -0.94
CA SER A 528 -14.29 4.86 -0.85
C SER A 528 -13.72 4.72 0.55
N LEU A 529 -12.40 4.65 0.69
CA LEU A 529 -11.70 4.54 1.97
C LEU A 529 -10.72 5.69 2.14
N VAL A 530 -10.87 6.45 3.22
CA VAL A 530 -10.05 7.64 3.52
C VAL A 530 -9.46 7.53 4.92
N LEU A 531 -8.13 7.45 5.01
CA LEU A 531 -7.34 7.31 6.24
C LEU A 531 -6.43 8.51 6.51
N THR A 532 -6.66 9.66 5.89
CA THR A 532 -5.83 10.87 6.04
C THR A 532 -5.65 11.29 7.51
N GLY A 533 -4.40 11.53 7.90
CA GLY A 533 -4.01 11.86 9.28
C GLY A 533 -4.25 10.75 10.31
N ALA A 534 -4.67 9.54 9.91
CA ALA A 534 -4.85 8.44 10.84
C ALA A 534 -3.50 7.92 11.30
N GLN A 535 -3.41 7.58 12.59
CA GLN A 535 -2.23 7.03 13.25
C GLN A 535 -2.57 5.64 13.76
N VAL A 536 -1.86 4.61 13.27
CA VAL A 536 -2.09 3.22 13.68
C VAL A 536 -0.80 2.62 14.22
N TYR A 537 -0.83 2.17 15.47
CA TYR A 537 0.31 1.65 16.19
C TYR A 537 0.16 0.14 16.42
N ASN A 538 1.07 -0.66 15.85
CA ASN A 538 1.22 -2.10 16.09
C ASN A 538 2.64 -2.55 15.69
N PRO A 539 3.69 -2.11 16.41
CA PRO A 539 5.09 -2.26 16.01
C PRO A 539 5.52 -3.72 15.84
N ASP A 540 4.98 -4.62 16.68
CA ASP A 540 5.31 -6.06 16.66
C ASP A 540 4.66 -6.82 15.48
N GLY A 541 3.86 -6.14 14.64
CA GLY A 541 3.05 -6.79 13.61
C GLY A 541 2.66 -5.91 12.44
N ASN A 542 1.44 -6.13 11.95
CA ASN A 542 0.85 -5.34 10.87
C ASN A 542 -0.16 -4.35 11.47
N ALA A 543 0.03 -3.07 11.21
CA ALA A 543 -0.85 -2.00 11.64
C ALA A 543 -2.17 -2.01 10.85
N LEU A 544 -2.11 -2.13 9.52
CA LEU A 544 -3.29 -2.19 8.64
C LEU A 544 -3.33 -3.54 7.89
N ILE A 545 -4.39 -4.32 8.10
CA ILE A 545 -4.56 -5.67 7.55
C ILE A 545 -5.80 -5.70 6.67
N ALA A 546 -5.63 -5.50 5.37
CA ALA A 546 -6.71 -5.39 4.38
C ALA A 546 -6.55 -6.32 3.16
N PRO A 547 -6.21 -7.62 3.32
CA PRO A 547 -6.16 -8.54 2.19
C PRO A 547 -7.57 -8.74 1.60
N ARG A 548 -7.64 -8.79 0.25
CA ARG A 548 -8.87 -8.91 -0.54
C ARG A 548 -9.88 -7.78 -0.30
N ILE A 549 -9.44 -6.60 0.14
CA ILE A 549 -10.29 -5.42 0.23
C ILE A 549 -10.81 -5.03 -1.16
N GLU A 550 -12.07 -4.60 -1.24
CA GLU A 550 -12.68 -4.07 -2.46
C GLU A 550 -13.13 -2.63 -2.20
N VAL A 551 -12.47 -1.68 -2.85
CA VAL A 551 -12.79 -0.25 -2.83
C VAL A 551 -13.29 0.12 -4.23
N ARG A 552 -14.54 0.56 -4.37
CA ARG A 552 -15.11 0.86 -5.70
C ARG A 552 -14.56 2.14 -6.33
N GLY A 553 -14.28 3.15 -5.51
CA GLY A 553 -13.67 4.41 -5.85
C GLY A 553 -12.23 4.49 -5.34
N ASP A 554 -11.88 5.59 -4.68
CA ASP A 554 -10.50 5.88 -4.28
C ASP A 554 -10.14 5.30 -2.91
N LEU A 555 -8.90 4.84 -2.80
CA LEU A 555 -8.24 4.43 -1.56
C LEU A 555 -7.16 5.44 -1.19
N ILE A 556 -7.46 6.29 -0.21
CA ILE A 556 -6.59 7.37 0.24
C ILE A 556 -5.97 6.99 1.59
N ILE A 557 -4.68 6.65 1.55
CA ILE A 557 -3.81 6.32 2.69
C ILE A 557 -2.66 7.33 2.71
N GLY A 558 -3.01 8.61 2.69
CA GLY A 558 -2.08 9.71 2.52
C GLY A 558 -2.77 11.06 2.73
N ASP A 559 -2.11 12.12 2.29
CA ASP A 559 -2.63 13.47 2.26
C ASP A 559 -3.85 13.56 1.33
N ASP A 560 -4.91 14.15 1.87
CA ASP A 560 -6.10 14.47 1.10
C ASP A 560 -6.00 15.95 0.71
N PRO A 561 -5.99 16.31 -0.59
CA PRO A 561 -5.90 17.71 -1.03
C PRO A 561 -7.06 18.57 -0.53
N TYR A 562 -8.17 17.97 -0.10
CA TYR A 562 -9.31 18.67 0.50
C TYR A 562 -9.19 18.86 2.02
N SER A 563 -8.15 18.33 2.66
CA SER A 563 -7.97 18.33 4.12
C SER A 563 -6.49 18.35 4.53
N SER A 564 -5.75 19.36 4.08
CA SER A 564 -4.31 19.55 4.32
C SER A 564 -3.89 19.64 5.79
N ASP A 565 -4.82 19.97 6.70
CA ASP A 565 -4.50 20.29 8.09
C ASP A 565 -4.18 19.07 8.96
N LEU A 566 -4.50 17.86 8.49
CA LEU A 566 -4.36 16.62 9.25
C LEU A 566 -3.05 15.88 8.98
N GLY A 567 -2.33 16.22 7.90
CA GLY A 567 -1.17 15.49 7.41
C GLY A 567 -1.48 14.08 6.90
N GLY A 568 -0.42 13.34 6.58
CA GLY A 568 -0.50 12.02 5.95
C GLY A 568 -0.88 10.91 6.91
N PHE A 569 -1.15 9.73 6.37
CA PHE A 569 -1.35 8.51 7.16
C PHE A 569 -0.02 8.11 7.82
N TRP A 570 -0.06 7.80 9.12
CA TRP A 570 1.09 7.33 9.89
C TRP A 570 0.86 5.92 10.41
N SER A 571 1.84 5.03 10.24
CA SER A 571 1.79 3.71 10.87
C SER A 571 3.14 3.25 11.41
N ASP A 572 3.11 2.70 12.62
CA ASP A 572 4.18 1.89 13.18
C ASP A 572 3.75 0.41 13.13
N GLY A 573 4.35 -0.34 12.21
CA GLY A 573 3.87 -1.67 11.79
C GLY A 573 3.44 -1.71 10.32
N GLY A 574 3.30 -2.93 9.80
CA GLY A 574 3.11 -3.14 8.35
C GLY A 574 1.69 -2.87 7.82
N VAL A 575 1.60 -2.40 6.58
CA VAL A 575 0.35 -2.23 5.81
C VAL A 575 0.22 -3.36 4.78
N VAL A 576 -0.84 -4.14 4.83
CA VAL A 576 -1.03 -5.32 3.98
C VAL A 576 -2.34 -5.21 3.21
N MET A 577 -2.28 -5.17 1.87
CA MET A 577 -3.41 -5.02 0.95
C MET A 577 -3.36 -6.04 -0.20
N ARG A 578 -2.92 -7.28 0.10
CA ARG A 578 -2.78 -8.34 -0.90
C ARG A 578 -4.08 -8.70 -1.59
N ASP A 579 -4.03 -8.95 -2.89
CA ASP A 579 -5.16 -9.35 -3.73
C ASP A 579 -6.37 -8.40 -3.63
N GLY A 580 -6.13 -7.13 -3.29
CA GLY A 580 -7.16 -6.10 -3.19
C GLY A 580 -7.58 -5.56 -4.55
N LYS A 581 -8.73 -4.90 -4.60
CA LYS A 581 -9.26 -4.20 -5.77
C LYS A 581 -9.59 -2.76 -5.40
N VAL A 582 -9.06 -1.81 -6.15
CA VAL A 582 -9.35 -0.38 -6.04
C VAL A 582 -9.83 0.09 -7.42
N GLY A 583 -11.08 0.54 -7.53
CA GLY A 583 -11.63 0.98 -8.82
C GLY A 583 -11.09 2.34 -9.26
N GLY A 584 -10.76 3.21 -8.32
CA GLY A 584 -10.15 4.53 -8.53
C GLY A 584 -8.64 4.55 -8.28
N ASP A 585 -8.16 5.64 -7.69
CA ASP A 585 -6.75 5.87 -7.38
C ASP A 585 -6.36 5.27 -6.01
N LEU A 586 -5.13 4.78 -5.91
CA LEU A 586 -4.47 4.43 -4.64
C LEU A 586 -3.47 5.53 -4.30
N VAL A 587 -3.77 6.32 -3.27
CA VAL A 587 -3.01 7.52 -2.91
C VAL A 587 -2.28 7.29 -1.59
N LEU A 588 -0.96 7.30 -1.63
CA LEU A 588 -0.05 7.15 -0.47
C LEU A 588 0.80 8.43 -0.27
N ASP A 589 0.33 9.54 -0.80
CA ASP A 589 1.01 10.85 -0.75
C ASP A 589 1.19 11.29 0.71
N GLY A 590 2.37 11.79 1.11
CA GLY A 590 2.68 12.24 2.46
C GLY A 590 2.63 11.16 3.55
N ALA A 591 2.42 9.88 3.20
CA ALA A 591 2.31 8.80 4.17
C ALA A 591 3.66 8.50 4.83
N VAL A 592 3.62 8.22 6.13
CA VAL A 592 4.79 7.86 6.94
C VAL A 592 4.62 6.44 7.48
N LEU A 593 5.35 5.48 6.92
CA LEU A 593 5.22 4.07 7.25
C LEU A 593 6.54 3.54 7.84
N ARG A 594 6.50 2.98 9.05
CA ARG A 594 7.69 2.46 9.74
C ARG A 594 7.59 0.97 10.01
N ARG A 595 8.49 0.21 9.37
CA ARG A 595 8.74 -1.20 9.64
C ARG A 595 10.11 -1.64 9.05
N PRO A 596 11.22 -1.12 9.60
CA PRO A 596 12.52 -1.08 8.93
C PRO A 596 13.09 -2.43 8.47
N ASP A 597 12.81 -3.53 9.17
CA ASP A 597 13.35 -4.87 8.89
C ASP A 597 12.38 -5.80 8.14
N HIS A 598 11.26 -5.26 7.66
CA HIS A 598 10.18 -6.03 7.06
C HIS A 598 9.56 -5.30 5.86
N ARG A 599 8.47 -5.85 5.30
CA ARG A 599 7.63 -5.13 4.36
C ARG A 599 6.80 -4.10 5.13
N ALA A 600 7.10 -2.83 4.89
CA ALA A 600 6.31 -1.71 5.40
C ALA A 600 4.95 -1.65 4.70
N ILE A 601 4.92 -1.93 3.39
CA ILE A 601 3.69 -2.06 2.61
C ILE A 601 3.76 -3.27 1.67
N ASP A 602 2.70 -4.07 1.67
CA ASP A 602 2.55 -5.28 0.86
C ASP A 602 1.22 -5.27 0.10
N CYS A 603 1.30 -4.87 -1.17
CA CYS A 603 0.21 -4.80 -2.13
C CYS A 603 0.35 -5.89 -3.20
N THR A 604 0.90 -7.06 -2.85
CA THR A 604 1.08 -8.17 -3.80
C THR A 604 -0.27 -8.55 -4.44
N GLY A 605 -0.34 -8.62 -5.77
CA GLY A 605 -1.53 -8.99 -6.52
C GLY A 605 -2.65 -7.93 -6.56
N ILE A 606 -2.41 -6.70 -6.09
CA ILE A 606 -3.44 -5.65 -6.08
C ILE A 606 -3.85 -5.23 -7.50
N GLN A 607 -5.14 -4.92 -7.68
CA GLN A 607 -5.69 -4.36 -8.92
C GLN A 607 -6.14 -2.92 -8.67
N VAL A 608 -5.65 -1.97 -9.45
CA VAL A 608 -5.97 -0.54 -9.33
C VAL A 608 -6.46 -0.01 -10.68
N GLY A 609 -7.68 0.52 -10.74
CA GLY A 609 -8.28 1.08 -11.96
C GLY A 609 -7.78 2.48 -12.34
N GLY A 610 -7.18 3.17 -11.39
CA GLY A 610 -6.56 4.50 -11.51
C GLY A 610 -5.02 4.47 -11.46
N LYS A 611 -4.43 5.50 -10.84
CA LYS A 611 -2.99 5.61 -10.57
C LYS A 611 -2.63 5.13 -9.15
N VAL A 612 -1.37 4.77 -8.96
CA VAL A 612 -0.75 4.61 -7.63
C VAL A 612 0.22 5.77 -7.43
N SER A 613 0.07 6.53 -6.34
CA SER A 613 0.82 7.76 -6.07
C SER A 613 1.56 7.69 -4.73
N PHE A 614 2.84 8.07 -4.75
CA PHE A 614 3.73 8.25 -3.61
C PHE A 614 4.41 9.63 -3.70
N GLU A 615 3.64 10.70 -3.51
CA GLU A 615 4.18 12.05 -3.46
C GLU A 615 4.67 12.38 -2.04
N SER A 616 5.96 12.70 -1.88
CA SER A 616 6.57 13.05 -0.58
C SER A 616 6.34 12.03 0.55
N ALA A 617 6.18 10.74 0.22
CA ALA A 617 6.00 9.68 1.20
C ALA A 617 7.33 9.30 1.87
N GLU A 618 7.30 9.00 3.18
CA GLU A 618 8.44 8.53 3.95
C GLU A 618 8.21 7.09 4.41
N ILE A 619 8.96 6.13 3.85
CA ILE A 619 8.76 4.71 4.11
C ILE A 619 10.07 4.10 4.60
N GLU A 620 10.06 3.57 5.84
CA GLU A 620 11.14 2.77 6.40
C GLU A 620 10.76 1.28 6.34
N GLY A 621 11.35 0.55 5.39
CA GLY A 621 11.10 -0.86 5.09
C GLY A 621 10.79 -1.07 3.60
N THR A 622 10.48 -2.30 3.22
CA THR A 622 10.24 -2.64 1.80
C THR A 622 8.82 -2.29 1.36
N VAL A 623 8.70 -1.63 0.21
CA VAL A 623 7.45 -1.44 -0.55
C VAL A 623 7.30 -2.56 -1.58
N SER A 624 6.16 -3.25 -1.60
CA SER A 624 5.90 -4.34 -2.56
C SER A 624 4.58 -4.21 -3.30
N PHE A 625 4.66 -4.26 -4.62
CA PHE A 625 3.58 -4.32 -5.62
C PHE A 625 3.82 -5.49 -6.58
N ASP A 626 4.35 -6.59 -6.05
CA ASP A 626 4.62 -7.79 -6.85
C ASP A 626 3.30 -8.31 -7.46
N GLN A 627 3.28 -8.61 -8.75
CA GLN A 627 2.11 -9.05 -9.51
C GLN A 627 0.93 -8.05 -9.51
N ALA A 628 1.18 -6.77 -9.24
CA ALA A 628 0.14 -5.75 -9.27
C ALA A 628 -0.30 -5.39 -10.70
N HIS A 629 -1.57 -5.06 -10.86
CA HIS A 629 -2.14 -4.55 -12.11
C HIS A 629 -2.68 -3.14 -11.88
N VAL A 630 -1.99 -2.13 -12.42
CA VAL A 630 -2.33 -0.71 -12.25
C VAL A 630 -2.68 -0.13 -13.61
N ARG A 631 -3.96 0.16 -13.85
CA ARG A 631 -4.46 0.52 -15.18
C ARG A 631 -3.83 1.79 -15.75
N ARG A 632 -3.52 2.80 -14.93
CA ARG A 632 -2.92 4.06 -15.41
C ARG A 632 -1.41 4.09 -15.19
N ARG A 633 -0.95 4.50 -14.02
CA ARG A 633 0.48 4.74 -13.80
C ARG A 633 0.90 4.58 -12.35
N PHE A 634 2.16 4.24 -12.16
CA PHE A 634 2.88 4.44 -10.90
C PHE A 634 3.57 5.80 -10.91
N VAL A 635 3.42 6.57 -9.83
CA VAL A 635 4.08 7.86 -9.63
C VAL A 635 4.76 7.86 -8.27
N LEU A 636 6.08 7.99 -8.27
CA LEU A 636 6.89 8.21 -7.08
C LEU A 636 7.56 9.57 -7.23
N SER A 637 7.12 10.57 -6.46
CA SER A 637 7.65 11.93 -6.58
C SER A 637 8.13 12.45 -5.23
N GLY A 638 9.41 12.79 -5.11
CA GLY A 638 9.98 13.25 -3.84
C GLY A 638 9.91 12.25 -2.68
N ALA A 639 9.62 10.97 -2.94
CA ALA A 639 9.49 9.95 -1.91
C ALA A 639 10.86 9.56 -1.32
N THR A 640 10.88 9.25 -0.02
CA THR A 640 12.05 8.71 0.68
C THR A 640 11.75 7.27 1.10
N LEU A 641 12.44 6.32 0.49
CA LEU A 641 12.34 4.89 0.82
C LEU A 641 13.67 4.43 1.41
N ALA A 642 13.67 4.05 2.69
CA ALA A 642 14.85 3.64 3.43
C ALA A 642 14.60 2.38 4.28
N GLY A 643 15.63 1.89 4.97
CA GLY A 643 15.53 0.71 5.84
C GLY A 643 16.32 -0.50 5.33
N HIS A 644 16.46 -1.53 6.16
CA HIS A 644 17.13 -2.78 5.80
C HIS A 644 16.19 -3.75 5.05
N GLY A 645 14.87 -3.51 5.16
CA GLY A 645 13.82 -4.19 4.43
C GLY A 645 13.82 -5.70 4.64
N VAL A 646 13.19 -6.43 3.72
CA VAL A 646 13.34 -7.88 3.65
C VAL A 646 14.67 -8.19 2.96
N GLY A 647 15.59 -8.86 3.67
CA GLY A 647 16.89 -9.26 3.12
C GLY A 647 16.74 -10.12 1.86
N SER A 648 17.39 -9.68 0.77
CA SER A 648 17.58 -10.45 -0.46
C SER A 648 19.04 -10.86 -0.61
N ALA A 649 19.31 -11.89 -1.43
CA ALA A 649 20.67 -12.23 -1.85
C ALA A 649 21.38 -11.05 -2.55
N ASP A 650 20.61 -10.12 -3.12
CA ASP A 650 21.11 -8.96 -3.87
C ASP A 650 21.20 -7.67 -3.03
N GLY A 651 20.82 -7.71 -1.74
CA GLY A 651 20.79 -6.52 -0.86
C GLY A 651 19.43 -6.18 -0.26
N PRO A 652 19.32 -5.05 0.49
CA PRO A 652 18.04 -4.54 0.97
C PRO A 652 17.21 -4.03 -0.20
N ILE A 653 15.90 -4.29 -0.18
CA ILE A 653 14.96 -3.86 -1.23
C ILE A 653 14.14 -2.68 -0.71
N ALA A 654 14.25 -1.54 -1.39
CA ALA A 654 13.43 -0.35 -1.12
C ALA A 654 12.04 -0.51 -1.76
N PHE A 655 12.01 -0.87 -3.06
CA PHE A 655 10.77 -1.00 -3.83
C PHE A 655 10.81 -2.26 -4.71
N SER A 656 9.76 -3.07 -4.66
CA SER A 656 9.58 -4.26 -5.48
C SER A 656 8.26 -4.19 -6.21
N ALA A 657 8.27 -4.36 -7.54
CA ALA A 657 7.08 -4.59 -8.34
C ALA A 657 7.41 -5.60 -9.44
N ILE A 658 7.65 -6.85 -9.03
CA ILE A 658 7.98 -7.97 -9.93
C ILE A 658 6.73 -8.37 -10.72
N GLN A 659 6.84 -8.57 -12.04
CA GLN A 659 5.72 -8.95 -12.91
C GLN A 659 4.50 -8.02 -12.80
N ALA A 660 4.73 -6.73 -12.52
CA ALA A 660 3.68 -5.73 -12.47
C ALA A 660 3.31 -5.27 -13.88
N VAL A 661 2.05 -4.84 -14.06
CA VAL A 661 1.54 -4.32 -15.33
C VAL A 661 0.97 -2.92 -15.11
N SER A 662 1.42 -1.94 -15.89
CA SER A 662 0.86 -0.59 -15.92
C SER A 662 1.03 0.09 -17.28
N ASP A 663 0.44 1.29 -17.49
CA ASP A 663 0.78 2.09 -18.67
C ASP A 663 2.13 2.78 -18.47
N ASP A 664 2.29 3.51 -17.37
CA ASP A 664 3.53 4.25 -17.07
C ASP A 664 4.14 3.93 -15.70
N PHE A 665 5.46 4.00 -15.60
CA PHE A 665 6.21 4.03 -14.33
C PHE A 665 7.06 5.29 -14.26
N LEU A 666 6.73 6.19 -13.34
CA LEU A 666 7.33 7.52 -13.23
C LEU A 666 7.97 7.70 -11.84
N VAL A 667 9.26 8.03 -11.84
CA VAL A 667 10.00 8.49 -10.65
C VAL A 667 10.50 9.91 -10.93
N ASP A 668 10.21 10.85 -10.04
CA ASP A 668 10.62 12.25 -10.17
C ASP A 668 11.10 12.80 -8.83
N GLY A 669 12.42 12.85 -8.65
CA GLY A 669 13.04 13.13 -7.36
C GLY A 669 12.97 11.95 -6.39
N GLY A 670 13.40 12.20 -5.15
CA GLY A 670 13.35 11.23 -4.06
C GLY A 670 14.68 10.52 -3.79
N VAL A 671 14.72 9.82 -2.67
CA VAL A 671 15.90 9.10 -2.15
C VAL A 671 15.51 7.64 -1.88
N PHE A 672 16.23 6.72 -2.50
CA PHE A 672 15.98 5.28 -2.40
C PHE A 672 17.24 4.61 -1.84
N ARG A 673 17.18 4.16 -0.58
CA ARG A 673 18.25 3.39 0.05
C ARG A 673 17.92 1.90 -0.02
N GLY A 674 18.57 1.21 -0.95
CA GLY A 674 18.26 -0.17 -1.33
C GLY A 674 17.77 -0.29 -2.77
N ALA A 675 17.59 -1.53 -3.23
CA ALA A 675 17.29 -1.83 -4.61
C ALA A 675 15.84 -1.47 -4.99
N LEU A 676 15.67 -0.93 -6.20
CA LEU A 676 14.39 -0.85 -6.92
C LEU A 676 14.31 -2.01 -7.91
N ARG A 677 13.36 -2.92 -7.72
CA ARG A 677 13.22 -4.17 -8.46
C ARG A 677 11.94 -4.23 -9.28
N LEU A 678 12.05 -4.25 -10.61
CA LEU A 678 10.91 -4.34 -11.55
C LEU A 678 11.03 -5.56 -12.48
N THR A 679 11.66 -6.64 -12.03
CA THR A 679 11.91 -7.84 -12.83
C THR A 679 10.64 -8.37 -13.53
N GLY A 680 10.68 -8.53 -14.85
CA GLY A 680 9.59 -9.10 -15.64
C GLY A 680 8.34 -8.22 -15.78
N SER A 681 8.42 -6.93 -15.42
CA SER A 681 7.28 -6.01 -15.45
C SER A 681 7.04 -5.41 -16.84
N THR A 682 5.78 -5.03 -17.09
CA THR A 682 5.33 -4.46 -18.36
C THR A 682 4.74 -3.07 -18.17
N PHE A 683 5.29 -2.08 -18.88
CA PHE A 683 4.85 -0.68 -18.88
C PHE A 683 4.49 -0.22 -20.30
N SER A 684 3.19 -0.25 -20.63
CA SER A 684 2.72 -0.17 -22.03
C SER A 684 3.13 1.14 -22.74
N ALA A 685 3.11 2.26 -22.04
CA ALA A 685 3.48 3.58 -22.54
C ALA A 685 4.97 3.90 -22.28
N GLY A 686 5.47 3.74 -21.06
CA GLY A 686 6.89 3.94 -20.79
C GLY A 686 7.32 3.94 -19.33
N MET A 687 8.62 4.13 -19.15
CA MET A 687 9.29 4.20 -17.85
C MET A 687 10.23 5.41 -17.84
N SER A 688 10.09 6.29 -16.85
CA SER A 688 10.88 7.52 -16.73
C SER A 688 11.33 7.71 -15.28
N LEU A 689 12.64 7.72 -15.05
CA LEU A 689 13.24 8.04 -13.76
C LEU A 689 14.03 9.35 -13.92
N ARG A 690 13.71 10.36 -13.11
CA ARG A 690 14.27 11.72 -13.21
C ARG A 690 14.74 12.23 -11.85
N ASN A 691 15.91 12.87 -11.82
CA ASN A 691 16.42 13.65 -10.69
C ASN A 691 16.42 12.93 -9.32
N ALA A 692 16.55 11.59 -9.30
CA ALA A 692 16.44 10.78 -8.08
C ALA A 692 17.80 10.20 -7.66
N GLU A 693 17.94 9.96 -6.35
CA GLU A 693 19.12 9.35 -5.73
C GLU A 693 18.83 7.88 -5.36
N PHE A 694 19.67 6.97 -5.83
CA PHE A 694 19.62 5.54 -5.51
C PHE A 694 20.92 5.10 -4.86
N ALA A 695 20.86 4.63 -3.62
CA ALA A 695 22.01 4.21 -2.83
C ALA A 695 21.91 2.73 -2.45
N ALA A 696 22.73 1.90 -3.09
CA ALA A 696 22.90 0.46 -2.87
C ALA A 696 24.38 0.09 -3.10
N HIS A 697 25.24 0.60 -2.21
CA HIS A 697 26.69 0.50 -2.34
C HIS A 697 27.19 -0.94 -2.58
N GLY A 698 27.95 -1.14 -3.66
CA GLY A 698 28.49 -2.44 -4.05
C GLY A 698 27.45 -3.50 -4.47
N GLN A 699 26.18 -3.10 -4.60
CA GLN A 699 25.03 -3.95 -4.95
C GLN A 699 24.31 -3.40 -6.19
N THR A 700 23.17 -4.00 -6.55
CA THR A 700 22.34 -3.49 -7.66
C THR A 700 21.32 -2.48 -7.13
N ALA A 701 21.41 -1.24 -7.58
CA ALA A 701 20.48 -0.18 -7.22
C ALA A 701 19.18 -0.27 -8.02
N LEU A 702 19.27 -0.52 -9.33
CA LEU A 702 18.12 -0.68 -10.22
C LEU A 702 18.16 -2.07 -10.86
N LEU A 703 17.29 -2.97 -10.40
CA LEU A 703 17.19 -4.35 -10.89
C LEU A 703 15.96 -4.49 -11.81
N LEU A 704 16.19 -4.29 -13.10
CA LEU A 704 15.18 -4.18 -14.14
C LEU A 704 15.32 -5.24 -15.26
N PRO A 705 15.68 -6.51 -14.99
CA PRO A 705 15.81 -7.49 -16.05
C PRO A 705 14.44 -7.91 -16.60
N ASP A 706 14.41 -8.24 -17.88
CA ASP A 706 13.23 -8.74 -18.58
C ASP A 706 12.03 -7.76 -18.54
N VAL A 707 12.28 -6.45 -18.41
CA VAL A 707 11.23 -5.42 -18.45
C VAL A 707 10.79 -5.19 -19.89
N THR A 708 9.48 -5.05 -20.10
CA THR A 708 8.92 -4.64 -21.39
C THR A 708 8.33 -3.24 -21.25
N CYS A 709 8.77 -2.27 -22.05
CA CYS A 709 8.19 -0.93 -22.01
C CYS A 709 8.17 -0.22 -23.37
N GLY A 710 7.32 0.80 -23.50
CA GLY A 710 7.29 1.65 -24.70
C GLY A 710 8.58 2.46 -24.84
N VAL A 711 8.79 3.46 -23.99
CA VAL A 711 10.04 4.25 -23.96
C VAL A 711 10.69 4.16 -22.57
N PHE A 712 12.02 4.14 -22.50
CA PHE A 712 12.75 4.08 -21.24
C PHE A 712 13.72 5.26 -21.11
N ARG A 713 13.48 6.15 -20.13
CA ARG A 713 14.33 7.32 -19.85
C ARG A 713 14.90 7.29 -18.43
N LEU A 714 16.20 7.51 -18.32
CA LEU A 714 16.93 7.81 -17.09
C LEU A 714 17.52 9.21 -17.26
N THR A 715 17.11 10.17 -16.44
CA THR A 715 17.52 11.57 -16.59
C THR A 715 18.04 12.16 -15.28
N GLY A 716 19.31 12.61 -15.26
CA GLY A 716 19.89 13.30 -14.11
C GLY A 716 19.89 12.49 -12.81
N LEU A 717 20.12 11.18 -12.89
CA LEU A 717 20.11 10.30 -11.71
C LEU A 717 21.45 10.32 -10.98
N ASP A 718 21.43 10.11 -9.66
CA ASP A 718 22.63 9.76 -8.89
C ASP A 718 22.48 8.34 -8.36
N VAL A 719 23.27 7.41 -8.90
CA VAL A 719 23.18 5.97 -8.60
C VAL A 719 24.51 5.49 -8.03
N ASP A 720 24.51 5.08 -6.76
CA ASP A 720 25.57 4.27 -6.15
C ASP A 720 25.10 2.81 -6.11
N GLY A 721 25.51 2.03 -7.11
CA GLY A 721 25.10 0.66 -7.36
C GLY A 721 24.87 0.42 -8.86
N ALA A 722 24.60 -0.84 -9.23
CA ALA A 722 24.46 -1.22 -10.64
C ALA A 722 23.05 -0.90 -11.15
N VAL A 723 22.97 -0.51 -12.42
CA VAL A 723 21.73 -0.39 -13.18
C VAL A 723 21.64 -1.55 -14.16
N VAL A 724 20.83 -2.56 -13.85
CA VAL A 724 20.71 -3.78 -14.65
C VAL A 724 19.40 -3.75 -15.42
N VAL A 725 19.48 -3.54 -16.74
CA VAL A 725 18.35 -3.53 -17.69
C VAL A 725 18.44 -4.71 -18.68
N ALA A 726 19.23 -5.72 -18.34
CA ALA A 726 19.53 -6.87 -19.20
C ALA A 726 18.27 -7.62 -19.67
N ARG A 727 18.29 -8.10 -20.92
CA ARG A 727 17.18 -8.83 -21.59
C ARG A 727 15.86 -8.05 -21.71
N SER A 728 15.85 -6.75 -21.41
CA SER A 728 14.64 -5.93 -21.50
C SER A 728 14.27 -5.62 -22.95
N ARG A 729 12.99 -5.40 -23.20
CA ARG A 729 12.43 -5.00 -24.49
C ARG A 729 11.88 -3.58 -24.40
N VAL A 730 12.47 -2.66 -25.14
CA VAL A 730 12.04 -1.26 -25.24
C VAL A 730 11.51 -1.03 -26.66
N GLY A 731 10.23 -0.69 -26.80
CA GLY A 731 9.61 -0.49 -28.11
C GLY A 731 10.12 0.74 -28.87
N GLY A 732 10.48 1.79 -28.15
CA GLY A 732 11.06 3.05 -28.63
C GLY A 732 12.49 3.24 -28.13
N ASP A 733 12.80 4.45 -27.65
CA ASP A 733 14.17 4.81 -27.25
C ASP A 733 14.52 4.36 -25.83
N LEU A 734 15.78 3.95 -25.64
CA LEU A 734 16.43 3.81 -24.34
C LEU A 734 17.40 4.98 -24.16
N VAL A 735 17.07 5.90 -23.25
CA VAL A 735 17.80 7.17 -23.06
C VAL A 735 18.38 7.23 -21.65
N VAL A 736 19.70 7.40 -21.56
CA VAL A 736 20.44 7.77 -20.36
C VAL A 736 20.97 9.18 -20.59
N ASP A 737 20.47 10.15 -19.84
CA ASP A 737 20.68 11.58 -20.08
C ASP A 737 21.09 12.30 -18.79
N GLY A 738 22.38 12.63 -18.67
CA GLY A 738 22.91 13.20 -17.45
C GLY A 738 23.08 12.18 -16.33
N GLY A 739 23.64 12.63 -15.21
CA GLY A 739 23.71 11.87 -13.96
C GLY A 739 25.05 11.17 -13.70
N ARG A 740 25.17 10.61 -12.49
CA ARG A 740 26.34 9.88 -12.00
C ARG A 740 25.96 8.45 -11.70
N TYR A 741 26.67 7.49 -12.29
CA TYR A 741 26.43 6.07 -12.10
C TYR A 741 27.73 5.40 -11.63
N ARG A 742 27.73 4.91 -10.39
CA ARG A 742 28.92 4.39 -9.71
C ARG A 742 28.68 2.96 -9.28
N HIS A 743 29.54 2.03 -9.68
CA HIS A 743 29.57 0.69 -9.10
C HIS A 743 31.01 0.18 -8.98
N PRO A 744 31.55 -0.01 -7.76
CA PRO A 744 32.90 -0.51 -7.58
C PRO A 744 33.03 -1.96 -8.12
N GLY A 745 33.90 -2.17 -9.12
CA GLY A 745 34.29 -3.50 -9.59
C GLY A 745 33.39 -4.24 -10.60
N ARG A 746 32.35 -3.61 -11.16
CA ARG A 746 31.50 -4.19 -12.24
C ARG A 746 31.02 -3.11 -13.24
N PHE A 747 30.07 -3.47 -14.09
CA PHE A 747 29.37 -2.54 -14.97
C PHE A 747 28.42 -1.64 -14.15
N ALA A 748 28.57 -0.32 -14.28
CA ALA A 748 27.66 0.66 -13.69
C ALA A 748 26.28 0.58 -14.36
N VAL A 749 26.25 0.35 -15.68
CA VAL A 749 25.02 0.12 -16.45
C VAL A 749 25.17 -1.17 -17.27
N ASP A 750 24.30 -2.14 -17.03
CA ASP A 750 24.25 -3.42 -17.73
C ASP A 750 22.97 -3.55 -18.57
N ALA A 751 23.09 -3.31 -19.86
CA ALA A 751 22.05 -3.50 -20.87
C ALA A 751 22.34 -4.69 -21.80
N ALA A 752 23.03 -5.72 -21.29
CA ALA A 752 23.30 -6.92 -22.06
C ALA A 752 22.00 -7.58 -22.56
N GLN A 753 21.98 -7.97 -23.83
CA GLN A 753 20.83 -8.60 -24.49
C GLN A 753 19.55 -7.77 -24.49
N ALA A 754 19.63 -6.45 -24.25
CA ALA A 754 18.48 -5.58 -24.40
C ALA A 754 18.08 -5.46 -25.89
N ALA A 755 16.78 -5.44 -26.16
CA ALA A 755 16.22 -5.20 -27.48
C ALA A 755 15.53 -3.84 -27.49
N VAL A 756 16.06 -2.90 -28.27
CA VAL A 756 15.59 -1.51 -28.35
C VAL A 756 15.09 -1.25 -29.78
N GLY A 757 13.80 -0.99 -29.94
CA GLY A 757 13.20 -0.72 -31.25
C GLY A 757 13.60 0.63 -31.83
N GLY A 758 13.88 1.63 -30.98
CA GLY A 758 14.38 2.95 -31.37
C GLY A 758 15.90 3.09 -31.23
N SER A 759 16.33 4.22 -30.68
CA SER A 759 17.74 4.54 -30.43
C SER A 759 18.15 4.21 -28.99
N LEU A 760 19.40 3.80 -28.81
CA LEU A 760 20.05 3.75 -27.51
C LEU A 760 20.94 5.00 -27.39
N VAL A 761 20.58 5.90 -26.49
CA VAL A 761 21.26 7.18 -26.30
C VAL A 761 21.85 7.22 -24.89
N VAL A 762 23.16 7.41 -24.78
CA VAL A 762 23.85 7.75 -23.53
C VAL A 762 24.50 9.11 -23.73
N ARG A 763 24.02 10.13 -23.02
CA ARG A 763 24.55 11.47 -23.12
C ARG A 763 24.78 12.14 -21.78
N ASP A 764 25.78 13.01 -21.71
CA ASP A 764 26.07 13.88 -20.56
C ASP A 764 26.25 13.14 -19.21
N ALA A 765 26.60 11.84 -19.24
CA ALA A 765 26.65 10.98 -18.06
C ALA A 765 28.09 10.76 -17.56
N GLU A 766 28.24 10.58 -16.24
CA GLU A 766 29.49 10.19 -15.58
C GLU A 766 29.37 8.75 -15.07
N LEU A 767 30.24 7.86 -15.55
CA LEU A 767 30.25 6.44 -15.21
C LEU A 767 31.56 6.07 -14.47
N THR A 768 31.43 5.62 -13.23
CA THR A 768 32.53 4.97 -12.49
C THR A 768 32.24 3.46 -12.47
N GLY A 769 32.80 2.73 -13.44
CA GLY A 769 32.42 1.36 -13.81
C GLY A 769 31.94 1.28 -15.28
N GLY A 770 31.91 0.07 -15.86
CA GLY A 770 31.66 -0.09 -17.31
C GLY A 770 30.18 0.04 -17.76
N LEU A 771 29.98 0.20 -19.06
CA LEU A 771 28.69 0.07 -19.77
C LEU A 771 28.64 -1.24 -20.56
N ALA A 772 27.71 -2.15 -20.25
CA ALA A 772 27.55 -3.41 -21.00
C ALA A 772 26.40 -3.33 -22.02
N LEU A 773 26.72 -3.57 -23.28
CA LEU A 773 25.81 -3.67 -24.42
C LEU A 773 25.94 -5.03 -25.14
N ARG A 774 26.48 -6.04 -24.44
CA ARG A 774 26.79 -7.35 -25.03
C ARG A 774 25.55 -7.99 -25.62
N ARG A 775 25.61 -8.35 -26.91
CA ARG A 775 24.51 -8.97 -27.67
C ARG A 775 23.19 -8.19 -27.61
N ALA A 776 23.25 -6.87 -27.40
CA ALA A 776 22.07 -6.02 -27.50
C ALA A 776 21.66 -5.86 -28.98
N GLU A 777 20.38 -5.60 -29.23
CA GLU A 777 19.82 -5.35 -30.56
C GLU A 777 19.17 -3.97 -30.57
N VAL A 778 19.58 -3.09 -31.49
CA VAL A 778 19.13 -1.70 -31.59
C VAL A 778 18.62 -1.41 -33.00
N GLY A 779 17.35 -1.04 -33.12
CA GLY A 779 16.65 -0.82 -34.39
C GLY A 779 17.00 0.50 -35.09
N PHE A 780 17.56 1.49 -34.39
CA PHE A 780 17.99 2.74 -35.01
C PHE A 780 19.48 3.03 -34.83
N SER A 781 19.89 3.79 -33.82
CA SER A 781 21.31 4.15 -33.64
C SER A 781 21.72 4.06 -32.18
N VAL A 782 22.99 3.79 -31.96
CA VAL A 782 23.65 3.87 -30.65
C VAL A 782 24.43 5.18 -30.62
N LEU A 783 24.06 6.10 -29.74
CA LEU A 783 24.70 7.41 -29.59
C LEU A 783 25.31 7.53 -28.19
N LEU A 784 26.63 7.66 -28.12
CA LEU A 784 27.40 7.93 -26.90
C LEU A 784 27.97 9.35 -27.04
N THR A 785 27.42 10.33 -26.32
CA THR A 785 27.81 11.75 -26.49
C THR A 785 28.14 12.43 -25.18
N ALA A 786 29.24 13.17 -25.06
CA ALA A 786 29.61 13.86 -23.81
C ALA A 786 29.67 12.91 -22.58
N LEU A 787 30.11 11.66 -22.79
CA LEU A 787 30.21 10.61 -21.78
C LEU A 787 31.58 10.67 -21.11
N ARG A 788 31.64 10.67 -19.77
CA ARG A 788 32.87 10.45 -19.01
C ARG A 788 32.81 9.10 -18.32
N GLY A 789 33.87 8.31 -18.46
CA GLY A 789 33.90 6.93 -18.00
C GLY A 789 35.27 6.54 -17.45
N GLU A 790 35.30 5.99 -16.24
CA GLU A 790 36.52 5.44 -15.65
C GLU A 790 36.26 4.04 -15.09
N ILE A 791 37.24 3.14 -15.22
CA ILE A 791 37.20 1.85 -14.53
C ILE A 791 37.43 2.09 -13.04
N GLY A 792 36.42 1.85 -12.22
CA GLY A 792 36.54 1.95 -10.76
C GLY A 792 37.49 0.90 -10.16
N GLU A 793 38.20 1.28 -9.11
CA GLU A 793 39.01 0.36 -8.29
C GLU A 793 38.12 -0.53 -7.40
N ARG A 794 38.65 -1.69 -7.01
CA ARG A 794 37.96 -2.67 -6.15
C ARG A 794 38.61 -2.70 -4.77
N ASP A 795 37.80 -2.54 -3.73
CA ASP A 795 38.25 -2.73 -2.34
C ASP A 795 38.48 -4.22 -1.97
N ASP A 796 37.95 -5.16 -2.78
CA ASP A 796 37.97 -6.61 -2.50
C ASP A 796 39.18 -7.37 -3.10
N GLY A 797 40.11 -6.68 -3.74
CA GLY A 797 41.32 -7.26 -4.34
C GLY A 797 41.10 -8.13 -5.59
N ARG A 798 39.87 -8.20 -6.14
CA ARG A 798 39.60 -8.91 -7.40
C ARG A 798 39.89 -8.02 -8.61
N VAL A 799 40.25 -8.63 -9.75
CA VAL A 799 40.56 -7.88 -10.98
C VAL A 799 39.31 -7.08 -11.42
N PRO A 800 39.42 -5.74 -11.60
CA PRO A 800 38.33 -4.93 -12.12
C PRO A 800 38.01 -5.30 -13.57
N VAL A 801 36.81 -4.96 -14.04
CA VAL A 801 36.42 -5.15 -15.44
C VAL A 801 37.30 -4.26 -16.30
N GLY A 802 38.10 -4.84 -17.21
CA GLY A 802 38.99 -4.09 -18.10
C GLY A 802 38.27 -3.36 -19.25
N GLU A 803 37.00 -3.67 -19.47
CA GLU A 803 36.14 -3.06 -20.50
C GLU A 803 35.32 -1.90 -19.90
N MET A 804 35.57 -0.68 -20.40
CA MET A 804 34.75 0.49 -20.07
C MET A 804 33.43 0.46 -20.85
N VAL A 805 33.44 0.00 -22.11
CA VAL A 805 32.24 -0.23 -22.91
C VAL A 805 32.34 -1.63 -23.51
N ALA A 806 31.47 -2.54 -23.07
CA ALA A 806 31.43 -3.93 -23.49
C ALA A 806 30.26 -4.17 -24.46
N ALA A 807 30.51 -3.97 -25.75
CA ALA A 807 29.52 -4.08 -26.83
C ALA A 807 29.75 -5.30 -27.74
N SER A 808 30.34 -6.38 -27.20
CA SER A 808 30.60 -7.59 -27.99
C SER A 808 29.30 -8.25 -28.47
N GLY A 809 29.22 -8.56 -29.76
CA GLY A 809 28.04 -9.14 -30.41
C GLY A 809 26.85 -8.17 -30.56
N LEU A 810 27.05 -6.86 -30.35
CA LEU A 810 26.03 -5.83 -30.54
C LEU A 810 25.53 -5.82 -31.99
N ARG A 811 24.21 -5.67 -32.19
CA ARG A 811 23.58 -5.50 -33.51
C ARG A 811 22.89 -4.15 -33.60
N VAL A 812 23.21 -3.36 -34.62
CA VAL A 812 22.61 -2.04 -34.85
C VAL A 812 22.21 -1.89 -36.31
N GLU A 813 20.96 -1.53 -36.58
CA GLU A 813 20.48 -1.29 -37.96
C GLU A 813 21.02 0.02 -38.55
N GLY A 814 21.25 1.05 -37.74
CA GLY A 814 21.85 2.32 -38.13
C GLY A 814 23.29 2.48 -37.64
N ASN A 815 23.60 3.62 -37.04
CA ASN A 815 24.98 4.02 -36.73
C ASN A 815 25.33 3.77 -35.26
N LEU A 816 26.62 3.50 -34.99
CA LEU A 816 27.23 3.66 -33.68
C LEU A 816 28.07 4.93 -33.70
N GLU A 817 27.70 5.93 -32.90
CA GLU A 817 28.40 7.22 -32.83
C GLU A 817 28.89 7.49 -31.41
N CYS A 818 30.19 7.70 -31.25
CA CYS A 818 30.81 8.26 -30.06
C CYS A 818 31.29 9.69 -30.36
N ARG A 819 30.78 10.68 -29.61
CA ARG A 819 31.12 12.09 -29.81
C ARG A 819 31.46 12.78 -28.49
N ASP A 820 32.61 13.43 -28.42
CA ASP A 820 33.06 14.17 -27.23
C ASP A 820 33.11 13.29 -25.96
N VAL A 821 33.65 12.08 -26.08
CA VAL A 821 33.62 11.04 -25.03
C VAL A 821 35.00 10.84 -24.39
N GLU A 822 35.10 10.79 -23.07
CA GLU A 822 36.33 10.53 -22.31
C GLU A 822 36.22 9.19 -21.57
N LEU A 823 36.93 8.16 -22.02
CA LEU A 823 36.89 6.81 -21.43
C LEU A 823 38.29 6.37 -20.99
N THR A 824 38.40 5.87 -19.76
CA THR A 824 39.56 5.15 -19.25
C THR A 824 39.23 3.67 -19.16
N GLY A 825 39.79 2.86 -20.08
CA GLY A 825 39.52 1.43 -20.23
C GLY A 825 39.33 0.99 -21.68
N GLN A 826 39.03 -0.30 -21.89
CA GLN A 826 38.84 -0.86 -23.23
C GLN A 826 37.41 -0.61 -23.77
N LEU A 827 37.31 -0.14 -25.01
CA LEU A 827 36.10 -0.16 -25.84
C LEU A 827 36.07 -1.46 -26.64
N SER A 828 35.17 -2.37 -26.29
CA SER A 828 35.06 -3.73 -26.86
C SER A 828 33.87 -3.82 -27.82
N LEU A 829 34.13 -4.05 -29.10
CA LEU A 829 33.16 -4.16 -30.19
C LEU A 829 33.29 -5.50 -30.94
N GLY A 830 33.90 -6.50 -30.31
CA GLY A 830 34.14 -7.80 -30.94
C GLY A 830 32.85 -8.48 -31.42
N GLU A 831 32.84 -9.03 -32.64
CA GLU A 831 31.68 -9.68 -33.26
C GLU A 831 30.44 -8.77 -33.44
N ALA A 832 30.57 -7.45 -33.27
CA ALA A 832 29.46 -6.54 -33.49
C ALA A 832 29.10 -6.43 -34.99
N VAL A 833 27.82 -6.18 -35.28
CA VAL A 833 27.27 -6.04 -36.63
C VAL A 833 26.52 -4.72 -36.74
N LEU A 834 27.03 -3.83 -37.59
CA LEU A 834 26.48 -2.50 -37.84
C LEU A 834 26.06 -2.39 -39.32
N ALA A 835 24.78 -2.16 -39.60
CA ALA A 835 24.32 -1.92 -40.97
C ALA A 835 24.58 -0.48 -41.45
N GLY A 836 24.79 0.48 -40.53
CA GLY A 836 25.24 1.84 -40.83
C GLY A 836 26.75 2.03 -40.71
N ARG A 837 27.16 3.05 -39.95
CA ARG A 837 28.56 3.49 -39.78
C ARG A 837 29.01 3.42 -38.31
N LEU A 838 30.31 3.28 -38.11
CA LEU A 838 30.98 3.47 -36.83
C LEU A 838 31.68 4.84 -36.85
N LEU A 839 31.29 5.77 -35.98
CA LEU A 839 31.80 7.14 -35.95
C LEU A 839 32.42 7.43 -34.57
N LEU A 840 33.73 7.65 -34.48
CA LEU A 840 34.40 8.17 -33.27
C LEU A 840 34.89 9.58 -33.56
N ARG A 841 34.26 10.62 -33.00
CA ARG A 841 34.49 12.02 -33.41
C ARG A 841 34.47 13.01 -32.24
N GLY A 842 34.80 14.27 -32.51
CA GLY A 842 34.84 15.33 -31.49
C GLY A 842 36.03 15.18 -30.54
N ARG A 843 35.95 15.84 -29.37
CA ARG A 843 36.95 15.77 -28.27
C ARG A 843 36.84 14.42 -27.55
N THR A 844 37.09 13.34 -28.27
CA THR A 844 37.04 12.00 -27.73
C THR A 844 38.42 11.54 -27.30
N THR A 845 38.54 11.02 -26.08
CA THR A 845 39.78 10.50 -25.48
C THR A 845 39.55 9.08 -24.99
N LEU A 846 40.29 8.11 -25.52
CA LEU A 846 40.22 6.70 -25.11
C LEU A 846 41.56 6.31 -24.50
N THR A 847 41.60 5.96 -23.22
CA THR A 847 42.85 5.77 -22.46
C THR A 847 42.90 4.39 -21.82
N ASN A 848 43.81 3.54 -22.27
CA ASN A 848 44.13 2.23 -21.69
C ASN A 848 45.64 1.92 -21.87
N PRO A 849 46.52 2.59 -21.11
CA PRO A 849 47.97 2.57 -21.35
C PRO A 849 48.56 1.15 -21.24
N GLY A 850 49.44 0.78 -22.18
CA GLY A 850 50.06 -0.54 -22.26
C GLY A 850 49.12 -1.73 -22.55
N ARG A 851 47.84 -1.45 -22.89
CA ARG A 851 46.79 -2.43 -23.19
C ARG A 851 45.96 -1.97 -24.40
N THR A 852 44.98 -2.77 -24.81
CA THR A 852 44.08 -2.45 -25.93
C THR A 852 43.03 -1.41 -25.53
N ALA A 853 43.07 -0.24 -26.14
CA ALA A 853 42.06 0.81 -25.96
C ALA A 853 40.79 0.53 -26.78
N VAL A 854 40.93 0.03 -28.02
CA VAL A 854 39.80 -0.35 -28.89
C VAL A 854 39.98 -1.79 -29.36
N PHE A 855 39.05 -2.67 -29.03
CA PHE A 855 39.09 -4.09 -29.36
C PHE A 855 37.86 -4.50 -30.15
N ALA A 856 37.97 -4.63 -31.48
CA ALA A 856 36.86 -4.96 -32.35
C ALA A 856 37.18 -6.10 -33.33
N PRO A 857 37.64 -7.28 -32.85
CA PRO A 857 37.87 -8.41 -33.74
C PRO A 857 36.55 -8.90 -34.34
N ASN A 858 36.58 -9.36 -35.59
CA ASN A 858 35.40 -9.86 -36.31
C ASN A 858 34.24 -8.83 -36.42
N LEU A 859 34.52 -7.52 -36.28
CA LEU A 859 33.52 -6.46 -36.47
C LEU A 859 33.05 -6.44 -37.93
N ARG A 860 31.74 -6.31 -38.14
CA ARG A 860 31.13 -6.15 -39.46
C ARG A 860 30.43 -4.80 -39.55
N VAL A 861 30.82 -3.97 -40.52
CA VAL A 861 30.21 -2.66 -40.78
C VAL A 861 29.92 -2.53 -42.26
N SER A 862 28.65 -2.42 -42.65
CA SER A 862 28.29 -2.25 -44.07
C SER A 862 28.76 -0.90 -44.63
N GLY A 863 28.80 0.14 -43.79
CA GLY A 863 29.27 1.48 -44.11
C GLY A 863 30.76 1.71 -43.82
N ALA A 864 31.08 2.93 -43.41
CA ALA A 864 32.45 3.35 -43.05
C ALA A 864 32.70 3.27 -41.53
N VAL A 865 33.96 3.01 -41.17
CA VAL A 865 34.54 3.25 -39.86
C VAL A 865 35.32 4.56 -39.94
N GLU A 866 34.85 5.57 -39.22
CA GLU A 866 35.39 6.93 -39.25
C GLU A 866 35.99 7.28 -37.88
N LEU A 867 37.32 7.38 -37.83
CA LEU A 867 38.10 7.73 -36.65
C LEU A 867 38.57 9.18 -36.77
N GLY A 868 37.86 10.08 -36.12
CA GLY A 868 38.08 11.52 -36.14
C GLY A 868 37.28 12.25 -37.23
N SER A 869 37.47 13.57 -37.37
CA SER A 869 36.75 14.38 -38.37
C SER A 869 37.42 15.72 -38.69
N ARG A 870 37.55 16.04 -39.99
CA ARG A 870 38.03 17.33 -40.53
C ARG A 870 37.02 18.49 -40.41
N ARG A 871 35.72 18.20 -40.24
CA ARG A 871 34.63 19.22 -40.28
C ARG A 871 34.23 19.79 -38.91
N SER A 872 34.96 19.48 -37.85
CA SER A 872 34.68 20.01 -36.51
C SER A 872 35.20 21.45 -36.38
N THR A 873 34.30 22.43 -36.43
CA THR A 873 34.62 23.86 -36.27
C THR A 873 34.81 24.30 -34.80
N GLY A 874 35.01 23.37 -33.85
CA GLY A 874 35.13 23.75 -32.44
C GLY A 874 35.62 22.70 -31.42
N ASN A 875 35.68 21.43 -31.76
CA ASN A 875 36.07 20.36 -30.83
C ASN A 875 37.36 19.68 -31.33
N GLY A 876 38.41 19.72 -30.50
CA GLY A 876 39.78 19.24 -30.76
C GLY A 876 39.91 17.77 -31.17
N PRO A 877 41.15 17.28 -31.37
CA PRO A 877 41.39 16.02 -32.05
C PRO A 877 41.02 14.78 -31.22
N LEU A 878 40.80 13.64 -31.89
CA LEU A 878 40.57 12.33 -31.27
C LEU A 878 41.91 11.81 -30.73
N THR A 879 41.97 11.46 -29.44
CA THR A 879 43.19 10.92 -28.80
C THR A 879 42.95 9.51 -28.29
N ILE A 880 43.83 8.58 -28.66
CA ILE A 880 43.82 7.19 -28.19
C ILE A 880 45.16 6.87 -27.53
N VAL A 881 45.13 6.42 -26.28
CA VAL A 881 46.31 5.96 -25.52
C VAL A 881 46.14 4.45 -25.30
N GLY A 882 46.90 3.63 -26.03
CA GLY A 882 46.78 2.18 -26.06
C GLY A 882 46.59 1.63 -27.48
N GLU A 883 46.43 0.31 -27.60
CA GLU A 883 46.35 -0.39 -28.89
C GLU A 883 44.93 -0.32 -29.50
N VAL A 884 44.84 -0.20 -30.82
CA VAL A 884 43.59 -0.32 -31.60
C VAL A 884 43.64 -1.61 -32.42
N ARG A 885 42.78 -2.57 -32.11
CA ARG A 885 42.72 -3.88 -32.77
C ARG A 885 41.43 -4.07 -33.55
N LEU A 886 41.54 -4.12 -34.87
CA LEU A 886 40.48 -4.31 -35.85
C LEU A 886 40.79 -5.57 -36.69
N ASP A 887 41.07 -6.67 -36.02
CA ASP A 887 41.46 -7.94 -36.65
C ASP A 887 40.24 -8.65 -37.27
N ARG A 888 40.36 -9.25 -38.46
CA ARG A 888 39.30 -10.00 -39.16
C ARG A 888 38.01 -9.20 -39.40
N VAL A 889 38.12 -7.88 -39.51
CA VAL A 889 36.95 -7.02 -39.71
C VAL A 889 36.48 -7.02 -41.16
N HIS A 890 35.18 -6.86 -41.37
CA HIS A 890 34.58 -6.71 -42.70
C HIS A 890 33.92 -5.34 -42.77
N ILE A 891 34.57 -4.39 -43.43
CA ILE A 891 34.15 -2.97 -43.42
C ILE A 891 34.12 -2.37 -44.83
N GLY A 892 33.23 -1.41 -45.05
CA GLY A 892 33.14 -0.71 -46.34
C GLY A 892 34.33 0.22 -46.60
N GLU A 893 34.72 1.00 -45.60
CA GLU A 893 35.83 1.98 -45.66
C GLU A 893 36.36 2.25 -44.25
N LEU A 894 37.67 2.48 -44.13
CA LEU A 894 38.31 3.01 -42.91
C LEU A 894 38.88 4.40 -43.21
N SER A 895 38.54 5.39 -42.40
CA SER A 895 39.05 6.76 -42.53
C SER A 895 39.55 7.29 -41.19
N CYS A 896 40.81 7.68 -41.14
CA CYS A 896 41.44 8.34 -39.99
C CYS A 896 41.67 9.82 -40.30
N GLU A 897 41.08 10.73 -39.52
CA GLU A 897 41.16 12.18 -39.69
C GLU A 897 41.52 12.87 -38.35
N GLN A 898 42.69 13.50 -38.24
CA GLN A 898 43.16 14.18 -37.01
C GLN A 898 43.19 13.26 -35.77
N LEU A 899 43.71 12.04 -35.93
CA LEU A 899 43.80 11.04 -34.86
C LEU A 899 45.19 11.08 -34.22
N PHE A 900 45.26 11.27 -32.89
CA PHE A 900 46.50 11.13 -32.10
C PHE A 900 46.52 9.79 -31.39
N ILE A 901 47.58 9.01 -31.57
CA ILE A 901 47.72 7.71 -30.93
C ILE A 901 49.08 7.52 -30.24
N SER A 902 49.09 6.92 -29.06
CA SER A 902 50.31 6.66 -28.27
C SER A 902 50.18 5.39 -27.42
N GLN A 903 51.28 4.79 -26.96
CA GLN A 903 51.22 3.61 -26.06
C GLN A 903 50.98 3.96 -24.58
N GLY A 904 51.18 5.23 -24.20
CA GLY A 904 51.13 5.71 -22.81
C GLY A 904 52.38 5.35 -22.00
N ASP A 905 52.77 6.22 -21.06
CA ASP A 905 53.85 5.93 -20.10
C ASP A 905 53.27 5.11 -18.94
N THR A 906 53.79 3.91 -18.69
CA THR A 906 53.36 3.12 -17.53
C THR A 906 54.08 3.63 -16.29
N ASP A 907 53.52 4.62 -15.62
CA ASP A 907 54.00 5.04 -14.30
C ASP A 907 53.83 3.86 -13.30
N GLY A 908 54.94 3.22 -12.94
CA GLY A 908 55.07 2.39 -11.74
C GLY A 908 54.77 0.89 -11.82
N ALA A 909 54.39 0.30 -12.96
CA ALA A 909 54.17 -1.15 -13.06
C ALA A 909 55.44 -1.92 -13.46
N ALA A 910 55.82 -2.95 -12.67
CA ALA A 910 57.00 -3.77 -12.91
C ALA A 910 56.99 -4.42 -14.31
N PRO A 911 58.12 -4.44 -15.04
CA PRO A 911 58.16 -4.86 -16.44
C PRO A 911 57.87 -6.36 -16.59
N VAL A 912 56.81 -6.70 -17.32
CA VAL A 912 56.58 -8.08 -17.78
C VAL A 912 57.54 -8.36 -18.93
N ALA A 913 58.42 -9.34 -18.71
CA ALA A 913 59.40 -9.80 -19.67
C ALA A 913 58.76 -10.65 -20.78
N THR A 914 58.29 -10.01 -21.86
CA THR A 914 58.17 -10.66 -23.17
C THR A 914 58.57 -9.68 -24.27
N GLU A 915 59.54 -10.10 -25.07
CA GLU A 915 60.20 -9.40 -26.17
C GLU A 915 59.31 -9.34 -27.43
N GLN A 916 58.03 -8.98 -27.29
CA GLN A 916 57.08 -8.82 -28.41
C GLN A 916 56.73 -7.35 -28.61
N VAL A 917 57.17 -6.78 -29.74
CA VAL A 917 56.72 -5.46 -30.21
C VAL A 917 55.22 -5.55 -30.49
N ARG A 918 54.40 -4.86 -29.70
CA ARG A 918 52.94 -4.85 -29.89
C ARG A 918 52.54 -3.78 -30.89
N PRO A 919 51.66 -4.09 -31.86
CA PRO A 919 51.18 -3.12 -32.83
C PRO A 919 50.29 -2.07 -32.15
N LEU A 920 50.47 -0.81 -32.53
CA LEU A 920 49.66 0.32 -32.07
C LEU A 920 48.28 0.33 -32.74
N VAL A 921 48.23 -0.06 -34.02
CA VAL A 921 47.00 -0.32 -34.78
C VAL A 921 47.17 -1.67 -35.49
N SER A 922 46.21 -2.58 -35.38
CA SER A 922 46.19 -3.86 -36.12
C SER A 922 44.90 -4.01 -36.93
N LEU A 923 45.05 -4.42 -38.18
CA LEU A 923 44.02 -4.83 -39.16
C LEU A 923 44.38 -6.20 -39.75
N HIS A 924 44.88 -7.11 -38.91
CA HIS A 924 45.28 -8.44 -39.34
C HIS A 924 44.09 -9.23 -39.92
N GLU A 925 44.27 -9.87 -41.09
CA GLU A 925 43.22 -10.64 -41.81
C GLU A 925 41.93 -9.82 -42.12
N ALA A 926 42.01 -8.49 -42.23
CA ALA A 926 40.83 -7.65 -42.46
C ALA A 926 40.39 -7.62 -43.94
N GLU A 927 39.08 -7.46 -44.18
CA GLU A 927 38.47 -7.24 -45.50
C GLU A 927 37.85 -5.83 -45.59
N VAL A 928 38.41 -4.98 -46.44
CA VAL A 928 38.00 -3.59 -46.65
C VAL A 928 37.54 -3.35 -48.09
N ALA A 929 36.24 -3.18 -48.30
CA ALA A 929 35.67 -3.18 -49.64
C ALA A 929 36.13 -2.03 -50.56
N ARG A 930 36.30 -0.81 -50.01
CA ARG A 930 36.64 0.39 -50.81
C ARG A 930 38.02 0.93 -50.55
N ARG A 931 38.27 1.49 -49.36
CA ARG A 931 39.55 2.16 -49.06
C ARG A 931 39.87 2.25 -47.56
N VAL A 932 41.16 2.36 -47.27
CA VAL A 932 41.77 2.59 -45.96
C VAL A 932 42.58 3.90 -46.07
N LEU A 933 42.16 4.94 -45.37
CA LEU A 933 42.79 6.26 -45.38
C LEU A 933 43.44 6.54 -44.02
N MET A 934 44.78 6.60 -43.94
CA MET A 934 45.52 6.83 -42.69
C MET A 934 46.36 8.12 -42.65
N ASN A 935 46.25 9.01 -43.64
CA ASN A 935 47.20 10.12 -43.83
C ASN A 935 47.25 11.14 -42.68
N ASP A 936 46.16 11.35 -41.95
CA ASP A 936 46.09 12.29 -40.83
C ASP A 936 46.26 11.60 -39.45
N LEU A 937 46.99 10.49 -39.39
CA LEU A 937 47.33 9.76 -38.16
C LEU A 937 48.63 10.31 -37.55
N ASN A 938 48.52 10.97 -36.40
CA ASN A 938 49.66 11.47 -35.63
C ASN A 938 50.06 10.46 -34.55
N VAL A 939 51.20 9.81 -34.73
CA VAL A 939 51.77 8.91 -33.72
C VAL A 939 52.77 9.67 -32.85
N ALA A 940 52.61 9.61 -31.53
CA ALA A 940 53.59 10.24 -30.62
C ALA A 940 54.96 9.51 -30.71
N PRO A 941 56.09 10.23 -30.75
CA PRO A 941 57.42 9.62 -30.84
C PRO A 941 57.72 8.79 -29.57
N THR A 942 58.04 7.50 -29.77
CA THR A 942 58.33 6.53 -28.71
C THR A 942 59.78 6.64 -28.22
N THR A 943 60.03 6.82 -26.92
CA THR A 943 61.32 6.47 -26.27
C THR A 943 61.10 6.04 -24.82
N PRO A 944 61.73 4.94 -24.34
CA PRO A 944 63.15 4.97 -23.95
C PRO A 944 64.11 3.98 -24.65
N ARG A 945 63.65 3.13 -25.59
CA ARG A 945 64.52 2.08 -26.21
C ARG A 945 64.67 2.14 -27.73
N GLY A 946 64.28 3.24 -28.38
CA GLY A 946 64.48 3.43 -29.83
C GLY A 946 63.68 2.46 -30.72
N GLY A 947 62.59 1.86 -30.20
CA GLY A 947 61.67 1.03 -30.98
C GLY A 947 60.65 1.89 -31.73
N ARG A 948 60.44 1.61 -33.01
CA ARG A 948 59.46 2.28 -33.89
C ARG A 948 58.04 1.80 -33.57
N ALA A 949 57.04 2.68 -33.67
CA ALA A 949 55.64 2.28 -33.56
C ALA A 949 55.26 1.34 -34.71
N LEU A 950 54.56 0.23 -34.44
CA LEU A 950 54.17 -0.76 -35.45
C LEU A 950 52.68 -0.63 -35.79
N ILE A 951 52.34 -0.56 -37.08
CA ILE A 951 50.99 -0.72 -37.61
C ILE A 951 50.96 -2.03 -38.37
N ASP A 952 50.10 -2.95 -37.92
CA ASP A 952 49.97 -4.28 -38.50
C ASP A 952 48.79 -4.31 -39.48
N LEU A 953 49.08 -4.43 -40.75
CA LEU A 953 48.12 -4.58 -41.86
C LEU A 953 48.32 -5.94 -42.55
N SER A 954 48.92 -6.93 -41.88
CA SER A 954 49.21 -8.24 -42.48
C SER A 954 47.94 -9.01 -42.87
N GLU A 955 48.00 -9.75 -43.98
CA GLU A 955 46.87 -10.51 -44.55
C GLU A 955 45.62 -9.65 -44.87
N LEU A 956 45.79 -8.34 -45.08
CA LEU A 956 44.71 -7.40 -45.41
C LEU A 956 44.25 -7.58 -46.87
N GLN A 957 42.93 -7.60 -47.09
CA GLN A 957 42.31 -7.45 -48.41
C GLN A 957 41.64 -6.08 -48.54
N ALA A 958 42.14 -5.19 -49.41
CA ALA A 958 41.63 -3.83 -49.51
C ALA A 958 41.59 -3.27 -50.94
N GLY A 959 40.62 -2.39 -51.22
CA GLY A 959 40.55 -1.67 -52.49
C GLY A 959 41.68 -0.64 -52.66
N THR A 960 41.70 0.41 -51.85
CA THR A 960 42.79 1.41 -51.84
C THR A 960 43.36 1.54 -50.43
N VAL A 961 44.68 1.57 -50.27
CA VAL A 961 45.34 1.79 -48.97
C VAL A 961 46.25 3.01 -49.06
N GLU A 962 45.99 4.02 -48.24
CA GLU A 962 46.84 5.20 -48.04
C GLU A 962 47.49 5.11 -46.65
N LEU A 963 48.82 5.10 -46.62
CA LEU A 963 49.62 4.87 -45.41
C LEU A 963 49.88 6.17 -44.62
N PRO A 964 50.10 6.09 -43.29
CA PRO A 964 50.38 7.26 -42.47
C PRO A 964 51.80 7.82 -42.65
N ALA A 965 51.96 9.12 -42.40
CA ALA A 965 53.24 9.83 -42.37
C ALA A 965 53.92 9.74 -40.98
N GLY A 966 55.23 9.51 -40.90
CA GLY A 966 56.05 9.56 -39.66
C GLY A 966 56.98 8.36 -39.40
N GLU A 967 57.74 8.40 -38.30
CA GLU A 967 58.67 7.31 -37.86
C GLU A 967 57.96 6.02 -37.39
N ILE A 968 57.20 5.40 -38.30
CA ILE A 968 56.34 4.25 -38.05
C ILE A 968 56.83 3.08 -38.91
N ALA A 969 56.69 1.86 -38.38
CA ALA A 969 56.85 0.60 -39.09
C ALA A 969 55.47 0.08 -39.50
N VAL A 970 55.26 -0.24 -40.77
CA VAL A 970 54.00 -0.81 -41.29
C VAL A 970 54.24 -2.23 -41.79
N ASP A 971 53.45 -3.19 -41.34
CA ASP A 971 53.49 -4.58 -41.80
C ASP A 971 52.38 -4.83 -42.82
N LEU A 972 52.73 -5.13 -44.07
CA LEU A 972 51.80 -5.42 -45.18
C LEU A 972 51.99 -6.84 -45.71
N ARG A 973 52.54 -7.76 -44.88
CA ARG A 973 52.85 -9.11 -45.33
C ARG A 973 51.59 -9.86 -45.77
N ASP A 974 51.73 -10.63 -46.85
CA ASP A 974 50.67 -11.49 -47.42
C ASP A 974 49.33 -10.78 -47.73
N SER A 975 49.39 -9.46 -47.92
CA SER A 975 48.20 -8.62 -48.17
C SER A 975 47.87 -8.52 -49.67
N VAL A 976 46.59 -8.29 -49.98
CA VAL A 976 46.05 -8.09 -51.34
C VAL A 976 45.41 -6.71 -51.43
N VAL A 977 46.03 -5.78 -52.14
CA VAL A 977 45.59 -4.38 -52.23
C VAL A 977 45.45 -3.96 -53.68
N ARG A 978 44.31 -3.42 -54.14
CA ARG A 978 44.19 -3.00 -55.56
C ARG A 978 45.02 -1.75 -55.86
N THR A 979 44.91 -0.70 -55.05
CA THR A 979 45.70 0.54 -55.19
C THR A 979 46.44 0.85 -53.88
N LEU A 980 47.77 0.96 -53.93
CA LEU A 980 48.58 1.33 -52.76
C LEU A 980 49.16 2.73 -52.98
N VAL A 981 48.72 3.72 -52.21
CA VAL A 981 49.22 5.10 -52.29
C VAL A 981 50.15 5.34 -51.10
N MET A 982 51.37 5.76 -51.39
CA MET A 982 52.38 6.07 -50.38
C MET A 982 53.01 7.43 -50.74
N ASP A 983 53.25 8.29 -49.75
CA ASP A 983 53.98 9.55 -49.97
C ASP A 983 55.48 9.32 -49.68
N PRO A 984 56.40 9.59 -50.63
CA PRO A 984 57.83 9.22 -50.55
C PRO A 984 58.64 9.64 -49.32
N THR A 985 58.26 10.67 -48.56
CA THR A 985 59.14 11.27 -47.55
C THR A 985 58.98 10.76 -46.12
N ASP A 986 57.86 10.13 -45.75
CA ASP A 986 57.50 10.13 -44.32
C ASP A 986 57.48 8.77 -43.60
N THR A 987 57.37 7.61 -44.26
CA THR A 987 57.30 6.30 -43.55
C THR A 987 58.68 5.62 -43.39
N SER A 988 59.03 5.21 -42.16
CA SER A 988 60.40 4.76 -41.82
C SER A 988 60.74 3.28 -42.11
N MET A 989 59.76 2.39 -42.11
CA MET A 989 59.93 0.94 -42.38
C MET A 989 58.62 0.34 -42.90
N VAL A 990 58.68 -0.47 -43.96
CA VAL A 990 57.49 -1.16 -44.49
C VAL A 990 57.86 -2.60 -44.84
N MET A 991 57.15 -3.59 -44.30
CA MET A 991 57.38 -5.01 -44.58
C MET A 991 56.45 -5.47 -45.70
N LEU A 992 57.00 -5.90 -46.84
CA LEU A 992 56.24 -6.08 -48.09
C LEU A 992 56.19 -7.55 -48.59
N SER A 993 56.69 -8.51 -47.79
CA SER A 993 56.76 -9.92 -48.19
C SER A 993 55.37 -10.49 -48.49
N GLY A 994 55.16 -11.06 -49.68
CA GLY A 994 53.88 -11.65 -50.08
C GLY A 994 52.81 -10.66 -50.56
N LEU A 995 53.09 -9.34 -50.54
CA LEU A 995 52.16 -8.31 -50.99
C LEU A 995 51.83 -8.41 -52.50
N THR A 996 50.54 -8.28 -52.82
CA THR A 996 50.05 -8.17 -54.20
C THR A 996 49.29 -6.85 -54.42
N PHE A 997 49.59 -6.16 -55.52
CA PHE A 997 48.87 -4.96 -55.93
C PHE A 997 48.80 -4.73 -57.44
N ASP A 998 47.74 -4.04 -57.89
CA ASP A 998 47.51 -3.72 -59.31
C ASP A 998 48.07 -2.34 -59.70
N ASP A 999 47.94 -1.37 -58.79
CA ASP A 999 48.27 0.04 -59.01
C ASP A 999 49.07 0.62 -57.82
N PRO A 1000 50.31 1.09 -58.01
CA PRO A 1000 51.10 1.77 -56.98
C PRO A 1000 50.70 3.26 -56.78
N GLY A 1001 49.58 3.70 -57.34
CA GLY A 1001 49.10 5.09 -57.25
C GLY A 1001 49.86 6.05 -58.17
N ASP A 1002 49.72 7.35 -57.95
CA ASP A 1002 50.33 8.42 -58.78
C ASP A 1002 51.86 8.56 -58.60
N ALA A 1003 52.54 7.53 -58.09
CA ALA A 1003 53.96 7.57 -57.76
C ALA A 1003 54.87 7.45 -58.99
N ASP A 1004 55.86 8.35 -59.06
CA ASP A 1004 56.94 8.24 -60.04
C ASP A 1004 57.88 7.06 -59.73
N VAL A 1005 58.72 6.70 -60.71
CA VAL A 1005 59.55 5.49 -60.67
C VAL A 1005 60.62 5.53 -59.59
N GLU A 1006 61.18 6.71 -59.33
CA GLU A 1006 62.20 6.88 -58.29
C GLU A 1006 61.58 6.74 -56.90
N THR A 1007 60.39 7.31 -56.72
CA THR A 1007 59.55 7.20 -55.52
C THR A 1007 59.19 5.73 -55.23
N ALA A 1008 58.64 5.02 -56.22
CA ALA A 1008 58.25 3.63 -56.05
C ALA A 1008 59.44 2.69 -55.76
N LEU A 1009 60.63 2.98 -56.32
CA LEU A 1009 61.87 2.25 -56.02
C LEU A 1009 62.48 2.60 -54.67
N ALA A 1010 62.28 3.82 -54.17
CA ALA A 1010 62.73 4.22 -52.83
C ALA A 1010 61.99 3.45 -51.74
N TRP A 1011 60.69 3.19 -51.93
CA TRP A 1011 59.86 2.40 -51.01
C TRP A 1011 60.38 0.97 -50.84
N LEU A 1012 60.75 0.31 -51.95
CA LEU A 1012 61.26 -1.07 -51.94
C LEU A 1012 62.59 -1.24 -51.21
N ARG A 1013 63.36 -0.16 -51.00
CA ARG A 1013 64.62 -0.21 -50.23
C ARG A 1013 64.41 -0.11 -48.72
N ARG A 1014 63.22 0.29 -48.26
CA ARG A 1014 62.87 0.46 -46.85
C ARG A 1014 62.33 -0.82 -46.19
N ASP A 1015 62.24 -1.92 -46.94
CA ASP A 1015 61.86 -3.24 -46.42
C ASP A 1015 63.05 -3.94 -45.71
N PRO A 1016 62.96 -4.23 -44.40
CA PRO A 1016 64.01 -4.90 -43.65
C PRO A 1016 64.15 -6.39 -44.01
N THR A 1017 63.14 -7.01 -44.63
CA THR A 1017 63.12 -8.45 -44.97
C THR A 1017 63.96 -8.80 -46.20
N GLY A 1018 64.47 -7.80 -46.94
CA GLY A 1018 65.38 -7.98 -48.07
C GLY A 1018 64.69 -8.06 -49.44
N TYR A 1019 65.39 -8.59 -50.44
CA TYR A 1019 64.94 -8.61 -51.85
C TYR A 1019 63.72 -9.51 -52.07
N GLN A 1020 62.58 -8.91 -52.36
CA GLN A 1020 61.35 -9.60 -52.75
C GLN A 1020 61.12 -9.53 -54.27
N HIS A 1021 61.45 -10.61 -54.98
CA HIS A 1021 61.41 -10.67 -56.44
C HIS A 1021 60.04 -10.27 -57.04
N GLN A 1022 58.95 -10.67 -56.38
CA GLN A 1022 57.57 -10.52 -56.86
C GLN A 1022 57.12 -9.05 -56.95
N VAL A 1023 57.50 -8.22 -55.98
CA VAL A 1023 57.05 -6.82 -55.89
C VAL A 1023 57.68 -5.96 -56.99
N TYR A 1024 58.95 -6.20 -57.34
CA TYR A 1024 59.63 -5.54 -58.47
C TYR A 1024 59.01 -5.92 -59.84
N GLU A 1025 58.51 -7.14 -60.01
CA GLU A 1025 57.85 -7.55 -61.26
C GLU A 1025 56.46 -6.94 -61.41
N GLN A 1026 55.68 -6.87 -60.32
CA GLN A 1026 54.39 -6.21 -60.31
C GLN A 1026 54.52 -4.74 -60.73
N LEU A 1027 55.50 -4.02 -60.16
CA LEU A 1027 55.79 -2.62 -60.49
C LEU A 1027 56.24 -2.43 -61.96
N ALA A 1028 57.15 -3.28 -62.46
CA ALA A 1028 57.61 -3.23 -63.85
C ALA A 1028 56.52 -3.63 -64.87
N ASN A 1029 55.57 -4.48 -64.47
CA ASN A 1029 54.41 -4.84 -65.29
C ASN A 1029 53.34 -3.75 -65.27
N HIS A 1030 53.20 -3.01 -64.16
CA HIS A 1030 52.32 -1.84 -64.08
C HIS A 1030 52.81 -0.73 -65.02
N TYR A 1031 54.08 -0.28 -64.90
CA TYR A 1031 54.62 0.79 -65.76
C TYR A 1031 54.61 0.44 -67.26
N ARG A 1032 54.78 -0.85 -67.60
CA ARG A 1032 54.58 -1.33 -68.99
C ARG A 1032 53.14 -1.20 -69.46
N ARG A 1033 52.17 -1.53 -68.60
CA ARG A 1033 50.74 -1.44 -68.92
C ARG A 1033 50.26 0.02 -69.00
N SER A 1034 50.85 0.93 -68.24
CA SER A 1034 50.55 2.37 -68.30
C SER A 1034 51.26 3.11 -69.44
N GLY A 1035 52.15 2.44 -70.19
CA GLY A 1035 52.81 2.98 -71.39
C GLY A 1035 54.17 3.63 -71.13
N ASP A 1036 54.68 3.59 -69.90
CA ASP A 1036 56.02 4.09 -69.54
C ASP A 1036 57.06 2.95 -69.57
N ASP A 1037 57.49 2.58 -70.78
CA ASP A 1037 58.50 1.53 -70.99
C ASP A 1037 59.89 1.92 -70.44
N ALA A 1038 60.17 3.23 -70.29
CA ALA A 1038 61.41 3.73 -69.71
C ALA A 1038 61.45 3.48 -68.19
N ALA A 1039 60.34 3.77 -67.51
CA ALA A 1039 60.10 3.43 -66.11
C ALA A 1039 60.27 1.93 -65.82
N ALA A 1040 59.63 1.08 -66.62
CA ALA A 1040 59.69 -0.37 -66.47
C ALA A 1040 61.13 -0.92 -66.60
N ARG A 1041 61.95 -0.35 -67.50
CA ARG A 1041 63.38 -0.70 -67.63
C ARG A 1041 64.17 -0.30 -66.39
N THR A 1042 63.92 0.87 -65.81
CA THR A 1042 64.59 1.36 -64.60
C THR A 1042 64.28 0.47 -63.39
N VAL A 1043 63.04 0.02 -63.25
CA VAL A 1043 62.63 -0.92 -62.18
C VAL A 1043 63.32 -2.28 -62.33
N LEU A 1044 63.42 -2.82 -63.56
CA LEU A 1044 64.13 -4.07 -63.83
C LEU A 1044 65.66 -3.95 -63.66
N LEU A 1045 66.24 -2.79 -63.95
CA LEU A 1045 67.65 -2.47 -63.68
C LEU A 1045 67.92 -2.36 -62.17
N ALA A 1046 67.02 -1.72 -61.42
CA ALA A 1046 67.07 -1.65 -59.97
C ALA A 1046 66.95 -3.04 -59.33
N ARG A 1047 66.08 -3.92 -59.87
CA ARG A 1047 65.97 -5.34 -59.50
C ARG A 1047 67.30 -6.09 -59.63
N LEU A 1048 68.04 -5.88 -60.73
CA LEU A 1048 69.35 -6.51 -60.95
C LEU A 1048 70.45 -5.95 -60.03
N ARG A 1049 70.42 -4.65 -59.71
CA ARG A 1049 71.36 -4.01 -58.76
C ARG A 1049 71.12 -4.45 -57.32
N HIS A 1050 69.87 -4.50 -56.86
CA HIS A 1050 69.53 -4.89 -55.48
C HIS A 1050 69.85 -6.38 -55.21
N ARG A 1051 69.66 -7.27 -56.21
CA ARG A 1051 70.10 -8.67 -56.15
C ARG A 1051 71.62 -8.83 -55.97
N ARG A 1052 72.42 -7.83 -56.38
CA ARG A 1052 73.89 -7.86 -56.33
C ARG A 1052 74.46 -7.42 -54.97
N ASP A 1053 73.74 -6.56 -54.25
CA ASP A 1053 74.17 -5.98 -52.97
C ASP A 1053 73.77 -6.84 -51.74
N LEU A 1054 72.79 -7.73 -51.87
CA LEU A 1054 72.36 -8.68 -50.82
C LEU A 1054 73.21 -9.96 -50.71
N LEU A 1055 74.25 -10.11 -51.54
CA LEU A 1055 75.25 -11.16 -51.34
C LEU A 1055 76.21 -10.74 -50.23
N GLY A 1056 75.85 -11.11 -48.99
CA GLY A 1056 76.66 -10.95 -47.80
C GLY A 1056 78.05 -11.59 -47.93
N THR A 1057 79.04 -10.97 -47.29
CA THR A 1057 80.47 -11.31 -47.37
C THR A 1057 80.79 -12.65 -46.70
N SER A 1058 80.72 -13.77 -47.43
CA SER A 1058 81.53 -14.96 -47.11
C SER A 1058 81.52 -16.00 -48.24
N SER A 1059 82.53 -15.95 -49.12
CA SER A 1059 83.21 -17.10 -49.76
C SER A 1059 83.81 -16.74 -51.14
N PHE A 1060 84.95 -17.36 -51.43
CA PHE A 1060 85.82 -17.15 -52.59
C PHE A 1060 85.15 -17.41 -53.96
N GLY A 1061 84.07 -18.19 -54.00
CA GLY A 1061 83.35 -18.54 -55.25
C GLY A 1061 82.57 -17.38 -55.89
N GLN A 1062 82.17 -16.37 -55.12
CA GLN A 1062 81.35 -15.27 -55.64
C GLN A 1062 82.15 -14.09 -56.21
N LEU A 1063 83.46 -13.99 -55.92
CA LEU A 1063 84.34 -12.98 -56.51
C LEU A 1063 84.56 -13.23 -58.02
N LEU A 1064 84.65 -14.50 -58.41
CA LEU A 1064 84.76 -14.93 -59.81
C LEU A 1064 83.49 -14.60 -60.62
N MET A 1065 82.31 -14.72 -60.01
CA MET A 1065 81.04 -14.35 -60.66
C MET A 1065 80.88 -12.83 -60.83
N LYS A 1066 81.37 -12.01 -59.89
CA LYS A 1066 81.42 -10.54 -60.04
C LYS A 1066 82.42 -10.11 -61.12
N GLY A 1067 83.56 -10.79 -61.24
CA GLY A 1067 84.54 -10.54 -62.30
C GLY A 1067 84.04 -10.92 -63.70
N TRP A 1068 83.35 -12.06 -63.83
CA TRP A 1068 82.75 -12.52 -65.09
C TRP A 1068 81.63 -11.59 -65.59
N GLY A 1069 80.83 -11.03 -64.68
CA GLY A 1069 79.81 -10.03 -65.01
C GLY A 1069 80.38 -8.71 -65.55
N TYR A 1070 81.50 -8.23 -64.99
CA TYR A 1070 82.18 -7.03 -65.48
C TYR A 1070 82.81 -7.24 -66.87
N LEU A 1071 83.32 -8.45 -67.14
CA LEU A 1071 83.89 -8.81 -68.43
C LEU A 1071 82.81 -8.91 -69.54
N GLN A 1072 81.60 -9.38 -69.19
CA GLN A 1072 80.45 -9.44 -70.11
C GLN A 1072 79.84 -8.07 -70.41
N ASP A 1073 79.81 -7.14 -69.44
CA ASP A 1073 79.34 -5.77 -69.67
C ASP A 1073 80.25 -5.00 -70.64
N LEU A 1074 81.56 -5.27 -70.64
CA LEU A 1074 82.52 -4.63 -71.54
C LEU A 1074 82.52 -5.22 -72.97
N THR A 1075 82.09 -6.49 -73.13
CA THR A 1075 82.23 -7.23 -74.40
C THR A 1075 80.91 -7.55 -75.10
N VAL A 1076 79.78 -7.76 -74.41
CA VAL A 1076 78.57 -8.37 -75.00
C VAL A 1076 77.24 -7.66 -74.68
N GLY A 1077 77.18 -6.73 -73.70
CA GLY A 1077 76.00 -5.87 -73.48
C GLY A 1077 74.64 -6.60 -73.57
N PHE A 1078 74.55 -7.76 -72.92
CA PHE A 1078 73.38 -8.66 -72.86
C PHE A 1078 72.57 -8.79 -74.16
N GLY A 1079 73.24 -9.03 -75.29
CA GLY A 1079 72.61 -9.59 -76.49
C GLY A 1079 71.79 -8.62 -77.36
N TYR A 1080 72.04 -7.31 -77.26
CA TYR A 1080 71.33 -6.29 -78.06
C TYR A 1080 72.20 -5.48 -79.05
N ARG A 1081 73.48 -5.84 -79.28
CA ARG A 1081 74.38 -5.11 -80.23
C ARG A 1081 75.40 -6.02 -80.96
N PRO A 1082 75.05 -6.63 -82.12
CA PRO A 1082 75.94 -7.56 -82.83
C PRO A 1082 77.16 -6.92 -83.54
N GLY A 1083 77.24 -5.59 -83.65
CA GLY A 1083 78.33 -4.92 -84.37
C GLY A 1083 79.72 -4.95 -83.71
N LEU A 1084 79.81 -5.21 -82.40
CA LEU A 1084 81.07 -5.15 -81.65
C LEU A 1084 81.98 -6.38 -81.87
N ALA A 1085 81.41 -7.55 -82.19
CA ALA A 1085 82.18 -8.76 -82.47
C ALA A 1085 83.00 -8.65 -83.77
N ALA A 1086 82.47 -7.93 -84.78
CA ALA A 1086 83.19 -7.66 -86.03
C ALA A 1086 84.40 -6.74 -85.82
N ILE A 1087 84.32 -5.81 -84.86
CA ILE A 1087 85.43 -4.89 -84.52
C ILE A 1087 86.55 -5.65 -83.82
N TRP A 1088 86.23 -6.54 -82.88
CA TRP A 1088 87.24 -7.40 -82.22
C TRP A 1088 87.87 -8.41 -83.17
N PHE A 1089 87.08 -8.98 -84.09
CA PHE A 1089 87.62 -9.85 -85.14
C PHE A 1089 88.58 -9.09 -86.07
N ALA A 1090 88.19 -7.90 -86.53
CA ALA A 1090 89.05 -7.04 -87.35
C ALA A 1090 90.31 -6.59 -86.59
N GLY A 1091 90.19 -6.31 -85.28
CA GLY A 1091 91.32 -5.95 -84.42
C GLY A 1091 92.31 -7.08 -84.20
N LEU A 1092 91.83 -8.31 -83.98
CA LEU A 1092 92.69 -9.49 -83.83
C LEU A 1092 93.35 -9.89 -85.16
N LEU A 1093 92.61 -9.78 -86.27
CA LEU A 1093 93.15 -10.00 -87.61
C LEU A 1093 94.25 -9.00 -87.94
N ALA A 1094 94.04 -7.71 -87.63
CA ALA A 1094 95.06 -6.68 -87.79
C ALA A 1094 96.26 -6.94 -86.87
N PHE A 1095 96.04 -7.31 -85.60
CA PHE A 1095 97.09 -7.60 -84.64
C PHE A 1095 97.98 -8.76 -85.09
N GLY A 1096 97.41 -9.91 -85.46
CA GLY A 1096 98.21 -11.04 -85.93
C GLY A 1096 98.92 -10.72 -87.25
N THR A 1097 98.26 -10.01 -88.18
CA THR A 1097 98.88 -9.62 -89.45
C THR A 1097 100.11 -8.75 -89.23
N ILE A 1098 100.04 -7.82 -88.25
CA ILE A 1098 101.16 -6.96 -87.85
C ILE A 1098 102.23 -7.77 -87.12
N TRP A 1099 101.86 -8.69 -86.23
CA TRP A 1099 102.81 -9.50 -85.47
C TRP A 1099 103.68 -10.39 -86.38
N PHE A 1100 103.04 -11.00 -87.38
CA PHE A 1100 103.72 -11.86 -88.35
C PHE A 1100 104.32 -11.07 -89.53
N TRP A 1101 104.15 -9.75 -89.58
CA TRP A 1101 104.71 -8.90 -90.63
C TRP A 1101 106.25 -8.86 -90.54
N GLY A 1102 106.93 -9.36 -91.57
CA GLY A 1102 108.40 -9.36 -91.64
C GLY A 1102 109.08 -10.50 -90.87
N LYS A 1103 108.32 -11.44 -90.29
CA LYS A 1103 108.85 -12.67 -89.70
C LYS A 1103 109.14 -13.70 -90.79
N GLN A 1104 110.34 -14.27 -90.80
CA GLN A 1104 110.66 -15.46 -91.61
C GLN A 1104 110.36 -16.69 -90.77
N LEU A 1105 109.17 -17.28 -90.95
CA LEU A 1105 108.87 -18.61 -90.42
C LEU A 1105 109.59 -19.66 -91.26
N ASP A 1106 110.00 -20.76 -90.64
CA ASP A 1106 110.61 -21.87 -91.38
C ASP A 1106 109.49 -22.66 -92.09
N PRO A 1107 109.65 -22.99 -93.39
CA PRO A 1107 108.69 -23.82 -94.10
C PRO A 1107 108.76 -25.27 -93.58
N VAL A 1108 107.60 -25.91 -93.43
CA VAL A 1108 107.49 -27.30 -92.94
C VAL A 1108 108.12 -28.30 -93.93
N GLU A 1109 108.04 -28.04 -95.24
CA GLU A 1109 108.69 -28.82 -96.31
C GLU A 1109 109.58 -27.93 -97.20
N VAL A 1110 110.90 -28.17 -97.22
CA VAL A 1110 111.93 -27.29 -97.81
C VAL A 1110 111.80 -27.06 -99.32
N ASN A 1111 111.19 -27.99 -100.07
CA ASN A 1111 111.19 -27.95 -101.54
C ASN A 1111 109.82 -27.65 -102.17
N VAL A 1112 108.72 -27.58 -101.40
CA VAL A 1112 107.37 -27.24 -101.88
C VAL A 1112 106.60 -26.50 -100.79
N HIS A 1113 106.59 -25.16 -100.82
CA HIS A 1113 105.77 -24.36 -99.91
C HIS A 1113 105.23 -23.09 -100.61
N PRO A 1114 103.97 -22.67 -100.35
CA PRO A 1114 103.45 -21.39 -100.83
C PRO A 1114 104.24 -20.23 -100.22
N THR A 1115 104.34 -19.07 -100.87
CA THR A 1115 104.98 -17.87 -100.28
C THR A 1115 104.26 -17.43 -99.00
N PHE A 1116 105.02 -17.11 -97.94
CA PHE A 1116 104.46 -16.72 -96.64
C PHE A 1116 103.65 -15.43 -96.76
N ASN A 1117 102.40 -15.46 -96.33
CA ASN A 1117 101.55 -14.28 -96.24
C ASN A 1117 101.07 -14.08 -94.79
N PRO A 1118 101.54 -13.04 -94.07
CA PRO A 1118 101.16 -12.77 -92.68
C PRO A 1118 99.66 -12.62 -92.45
N PHE A 1119 98.95 -12.03 -93.42
CA PHE A 1119 97.51 -11.86 -93.36
C PHE A 1119 96.77 -13.18 -93.54
N GLY A 1120 97.18 -13.97 -94.53
CA GLY A 1120 96.64 -15.32 -94.77
C GLY A 1120 96.89 -16.26 -93.58
N TYR A 1121 98.09 -16.21 -93.00
CA TYR A 1121 98.45 -16.99 -91.82
C TYR A 1121 97.62 -16.62 -90.58
N THR A 1122 97.41 -15.32 -90.34
CA THR A 1122 96.58 -14.85 -89.21
C THR A 1122 95.11 -15.20 -89.39
N LEU A 1123 94.61 -15.16 -90.63
CA LEU A 1123 93.22 -15.50 -90.94
C LEU A 1123 92.94 -16.99 -90.75
N ASP A 1124 93.87 -17.87 -91.15
CA ASP A 1124 93.81 -19.32 -90.90
C ASP A 1124 93.78 -19.62 -89.38
N LEU A 1125 94.57 -18.89 -88.59
CA LEU A 1125 94.58 -19.04 -87.13
C LEU A 1125 93.28 -18.59 -86.46
N LEU A 1126 92.62 -17.54 -86.97
CA LEU A 1126 91.39 -16.99 -86.36
C LEU A 1126 90.10 -17.71 -86.81
N ILE A 1127 90.08 -18.34 -87.98
CA ILE A 1127 88.93 -19.08 -88.51
C ILE A 1127 89.34 -20.54 -88.80
N PRO A 1128 89.22 -21.45 -87.81
CA PRO A 1128 89.67 -22.85 -87.94
C PRO A 1128 88.95 -23.67 -89.03
N ILE A 1129 87.87 -23.14 -89.60
CA ILE A 1129 87.01 -23.80 -90.59
C ILE A 1129 87.45 -23.46 -92.03
N LEU A 1130 88.23 -22.38 -92.21
CA LEU A 1130 88.67 -21.86 -93.49
C LEU A 1130 90.20 -22.01 -93.55
N SER A 1131 90.70 -22.93 -94.37
CA SER A 1131 92.15 -23.15 -94.55
C SER A 1131 92.59 -22.59 -95.89
N LEU A 1132 93.43 -21.56 -95.84
CA LEU A 1132 94.13 -20.94 -96.97
C LEU A 1132 95.48 -21.62 -97.24
N GLY A 1133 95.81 -22.69 -96.50
CA GLY A 1133 97.02 -23.48 -96.63
C GLY A 1133 98.28 -22.78 -96.09
N GLN A 1134 98.15 -21.71 -95.29
CA GLN A 1134 99.28 -21.01 -94.68
C GLN A 1134 99.63 -21.60 -93.31
N ASP A 1135 98.64 -22.02 -92.50
CA ASP A 1135 98.88 -22.61 -91.17
C ASP A 1135 99.71 -23.90 -91.18
N SER A 1136 99.48 -24.75 -92.18
CA SER A 1136 100.10 -26.07 -92.34
C SER A 1136 101.46 -26.01 -93.06
N ALA A 1137 101.76 -24.90 -93.74
CA ALA A 1137 103.00 -24.71 -94.47
C ALA A 1137 104.12 -24.06 -93.63
N TRP A 1138 103.79 -23.41 -92.52
CA TRP A 1138 104.71 -22.57 -91.74
C TRP A 1138 104.65 -22.88 -90.23
N ASP A 1139 105.79 -23.28 -89.65
CA ASP A 1139 105.87 -23.71 -88.23
C ASP A 1139 106.33 -22.55 -87.32
N PRO A 1140 105.46 -22.02 -86.42
CA PRO A 1140 105.85 -20.95 -85.50
C PRO A 1140 106.63 -21.50 -84.30
N ARG A 1141 107.83 -20.97 -84.04
CA ARG A 1141 108.68 -21.39 -82.91
C ARG A 1141 108.86 -20.29 -81.87
N GLY A 1142 109.03 -20.69 -80.60
CA GLY A 1142 109.28 -19.77 -79.49
C GLY A 1142 108.08 -18.89 -79.16
N GLY A 1143 108.29 -17.57 -79.01
CA GLY A 1143 107.23 -16.63 -78.65
C GLY A 1143 106.09 -16.53 -79.67
N ASP A 1144 106.37 -16.83 -80.94
CA ASP A 1144 105.38 -16.77 -82.03
C ASP A 1144 104.33 -17.90 -81.90
N LEU A 1145 104.69 -19.02 -81.27
CA LEU A 1145 103.77 -20.13 -80.96
C LEU A 1145 102.70 -19.72 -79.94
N ILE A 1146 103.08 -18.92 -78.94
CA ILE A 1146 102.16 -18.43 -77.90
C ILE A 1146 101.14 -17.47 -78.53
N VAL A 1147 101.59 -16.61 -79.44
CA VAL A 1147 100.70 -15.69 -80.16
C VAL A 1147 99.78 -16.44 -81.13
N ALA A 1148 100.29 -17.46 -81.83
CA ALA A 1148 99.48 -18.31 -82.69
C ALA A 1148 98.38 -19.05 -81.91
N TYR A 1149 98.71 -19.70 -80.78
CA TYR A 1149 97.70 -20.35 -79.92
C TYR A 1149 96.72 -19.35 -79.28
N GLY A 1150 97.19 -18.15 -78.94
CA GLY A 1150 96.33 -17.08 -78.44
C GLY A 1150 95.29 -16.62 -79.46
N LEU A 1151 95.70 -16.45 -80.73
CA LEU A 1151 94.81 -16.12 -81.83
C LEU A 1151 93.78 -17.24 -82.09
N VAL A 1152 94.21 -18.50 -82.10
CA VAL A 1152 93.31 -19.66 -82.24
C VAL A 1152 92.28 -19.72 -81.12
N PHE A 1153 92.71 -19.51 -79.86
CA PHE A 1153 91.81 -19.51 -78.71
C PHE A 1153 90.79 -18.35 -78.78
N CYS A 1154 91.24 -17.12 -79.07
CA CYS A 1154 90.37 -15.98 -79.22
C CYS A 1154 89.39 -16.13 -80.40
N GLY A 1155 89.84 -16.70 -81.51
CA GLY A 1155 89.01 -17.03 -82.68
C GLY A 1155 87.91 -18.04 -82.35
N ALA A 1156 88.23 -19.11 -81.61
CA ALA A 1156 87.26 -20.10 -81.16
C ALA A 1156 86.20 -19.51 -80.19
N VAL A 1157 86.62 -18.61 -79.29
CA VAL A 1157 85.71 -17.91 -78.37
C VAL A 1157 84.78 -16.94 -79.13
N LEU A 1158 85.28 -16.22 -80.13
CA LEU A 1158 84.47 -15.35 -81.00
C LEU A 1158 83.49 -16.14 -81.88
N ALA A 1159 83.91 -17.28 -82.43
CA ALA A 1159 83.06 -18.13 -83.26
C ALA A 1159 81.88 -18.71 -82.47
N THR A 1160 82.12 -19.17 -81.23
CA THR A 1160 81.05 -19.68 -80.35
C THR A 1160 80.07 -18.57 -79.92
N THR A 1161 80.53 -17.33 -79.76
CA THR A 1161 79.64 -16.19 -79.47
C THR A 1161 78.77 -15.79 -80.67
N VAL A 1162 79.31 -15.83 -81.90
CA VAL A 1162 78.54 -15.54 -83.13
C VAL A 1162 77.50 -16.64 -83.39
N VAL A 1163 77.86 -17.92 -83.23
CA VAL A 1163 76.91 -19.03 -83.39
C VAL A 1163 75.78 -18.97 -82.35
N ALA A 1164 76.10 -18.61 -81.10
CA ALA A 1164 75.10 -18.41 -80.04
C ALA A 1164 74.20 -17.19 -80.28
N ALA A 1165 74.72 -16.13 -80.92
CA ALA A 1165 73.94 -14.96 -81.30
C ALA A 1165 72.98 -15.26 -82.47
N VAL A 1166 73.42 -16.01 -83.49
CA VAL A 1166 72.61 -16.36 -84.66
C VAL A 1166 71.50 -17.36 -84.32
N THR A 1167 71.79 -18.37 -83.48
CA THR A 1167 70.77 -19.33 -83.02
C THR A 1167 69.66 -18.68 -82.19
N ARG A 1168 69.94 -17.58 -81.49
CA ARG A 1168 68.94 -16.87 -80.67
C ARG A 1168 68.07 -15.90 -81.46
N VAL A 1169 68.49 -15.47 -82.66
CA VAL A 1169 67.67 -14.66 -83.59
C VAL A 1169 66.71 -15.52 -84.42
N LEU A 1170 67.11 -16.77 -84.74
CA LEU A 1170 66.27 -17.70 -85.52
C LEU A 1170 65.14 -18.35 -84.70
N ASN A 1171 65.20 -18.37 -83.36
CA ASN A 1171 64.17 -18.92 -82.48
C ASN A 1171 63.09 -17.90 -82.03
N ARG A 1172 62.98 -16.75 -82.69
CA ARG A 1172 61.85 -15.80 -82.51
C ARG A 1172 60.89 -15.89 -83.72
N ARG A 1173 60.02 -16.90 -83.70
CA ARG A 1173 58.67 -16.85 -84.24
C ARG A 1173 57.73 -17.59 -83.31
#